data_AF-A0A1J8NIU1-F1
#
_entry.id   AF-A0A1J8NIU1-F1
#
_cell.length_a   1.000
_cell.length_b   1.000
_cell.length_c   1.000
_cell.angle_alpha   90.00
_cell.angle_beta   90.00
_cell.angle_gamma   90.00
#
_symmetry.space_group_name_H-M   'P 1'
#
loop_
_entity.id
_entity.type
_entity.pdbx_description
1 polymer ?
#
loop_
_entity_poly.entity_id
_entity_poly.type
_entity_poly.pdbx_seq_one_letter_code
_entity_poly.pdbx_strand_id
1 'polypeptide(L)'
;MPTSYVFDSALNLNKCFQNTPPLTLQINDLPKLPEAWLTELENKCRQVTPNLEKNIFFKHVGPIAQYKLKKPLKEQLSFLYYRVSGGLDTPLGPLDNESSKILLLELLEDIHQCTPGFHIRVNKLVNSLQIPTDLDQLLYLVRKSIILEIAAHLTNTVEAIYQVHVVDRVCRIAKKQGLAIEPNIQNDQYKSLLSGSTIRERLEEFSTHYTAFKIPFLLAEQLQLILNQHGYKGPEDMGYATGPAEHMLDIIQRFLTHPAKSNTNKFCPFFILDKFDEFGDATRIYDINWSLIRQLFFQKLNNHNYYTAEPQIVDLMDYAYYQALIPKKATIETETKLIHNKLYDQNFILLFDELISIQDKFPDYWKKLITHPLIIKNLDTFFNFLIAQPRNVSNARELLKKLNFTYTLFFSQNDKFILDNIIVGNASKKNLTVMDVNHNLLLKSIRYRPEITKKAFSLIFAKSNHSHQVFFNLAAKQNSEGSNLLMLAARYHTETMQHILGLLNQFINCFEKENITELFFRKNKENWNFISLAAKYRSDAMKFIFDFISENPYYFDEEILNKIFNQSTYSEWNFLYFLARYQTNDEVTICLDFISEKFKLSKNTQWLKLILNNHMGNILRLAAQSNLNALSSFLAFINQHSDHIELPSLSDFFLHSSKNNWNCLHAAARYSPSNLSLLLQFIKEKRDKFSDIAIKNLFFAQNDTGRNFLMLAAHYQTAAINRIIEFMQQQSQVFDRETLRNLFLQQNSDGWNFLSAAHNQPGNLQLFLNFILDNFDKFNTKTIKEIIFQKNKRGYTCLHLAVRYQPDSIKNILDFIDQYIDSFTHEFEQLLLAKNKHEKNLLLLSLNYQSDAAIHFLSFFNQHVDRFATLKNNEIFKKFICQTFLLSKDQTLIKTTLAIHSDLLVDNFYRLAFNEMTIPRCTQFFSLKMCCSKQLKTAAQAFKDLLKRGLHANDLMELKIMYPAVARGELGKLYQALNQVFCNNKETQPINEIKHPYRL
;
A
#
# COMPACT_ATOMS: atom_id res chain seq x y z
N MET A 1 -16.91 26.74 35.35
CA MET A 1 -15.48 27.09 35.50
C MET A 1 -15.13 28.08 34.38
N PRO A 2 -14.35 29.13 34.65
CA PRO A 2 -13.89 30.01 33.58
C PRO A 2 -13.05 29.17 32.62
N THR A 3 -13.41 29.17 31.35
CA THR A 3 -12.68 28.49 30.28
C THR A 3 -11.32 29.16 30.09
N SER A 4 -10.23 28.41 30.00
CA SER A 4 -8.88 28.94 29.69
C SER A 4 -8.75 29.46 28.24
N TYR A 5 -9.78 29.29 27.41
CA TYR A 5 -9.78 29.74 26.03
C TYR A 5 -9.75 31.26 25.93
N VAL A 6 -8.79 31.74 25.14
CA VAL A 6 -8.77 33.12 24.65
C VAL A 6 -9.33 33.09 23.23
N PHE A 7 -10.60 33.50 23.09
CA PHE A 7 -11.25 33.64 21.79
C PHE A 7 -11.01 35.03 21.21
N ASP A 8 -11.10 35.11 19.88
CA ASP A 8 -11.13 36.38 19.15
C ASP A 8 -12.22 37.29 19.71
N SER A 9 -11.83 38.47 20.18
CA SER A 9 -12.70 39.45 20.84
C SER A 9 -13.85 39.94 19.97
N ALA A 10 -13.74 39.81 18.64
CA ALA A 10 -14.80 40.17 17.72
C ALA A 10 -15.95 39.14 17.70
N LEU A 11 -15.77 37.92 18.21
CA LEU A 11 -16.81 36.90 18.17
C LEU A 11 -17.92 37.16 19.20
N ASN A 12 -19.17 37.16 18.75
CA ASN A 12 -20.33 37.07 19.63
C ASN A 12 -20.43 35.64 20.18
N LEU A 13 -19.76 35.35 21.31
CA LEU A 13 -19.70 33.99 21.85
C LEU A 13 -21.08 33.38 22.10
N ASN A 14 -22.08 34.18 22.51
CA ASN A 14 -23.44 33.69 22.74
C ASN A 14 -24.10 33.19 21.44
N LYS A 15 -23.77 33.79 20.29
CA LYS A 15 -24.31 33.39 18.99
C LYS A 15 -23.45 32.32 18.33
N CYS A 16 -22.13 32.48 18.35
CA CYS A 16 -21.16 31.56 17.76
C CYS A 16 -21.08 30.21 18.48
N PHE A 17 -21.60 30.08 19.71
CA PHE A 17 -21.63 28.82 20.46
C PHE A 17 -23.07 28.37 20.82
N GLN A 18 -24.05 28.69 19.97
CA GLN A 18 -25.37 28.07 20.08
C GLN A 18 -25.29 26.58 19.72
N ASN A 19 -25.82 25.71 20.58
CA ASN A 19 -25.83 24.27 20.34
C ASN A 19 -27.01 23.88 19.45
N THR A 20 -26.81 24.01 18.13
CA THR A 20 -27.80 23.79 17.07
C THR A 20 -27.36 22.63 16.17
N PRO A 21 -27.30 21.38 16.66
CA PRO A 21 -27.00 20.25 15.79
C PRO A 21 -28.05 20.14 14.67
N PRO A 22 -27.66 19.75 13.44
CA PRO A 22 -28.62 19.42 12.40
C PRO A 22 -29.64 18.39 12.90
N LEU A 23 -30.87 18.48 12.40
CA LEU A 23 -31.93 17.53 12.76
C LEU A 23 -31.53 16.11 12.35
N THR A 24 -31.51 15.19 13.32
CA THR A 24 -31.39 13.76 13.03
C THR A 24 -32.73 13.27 12.47
N LEU A 25 -32.69 12.57 11.34
CA LEU A 25 -33.85 11.88 10.77
C LEU A 25 -34.53 11.03 11.87
N GLN A 26 -35.86 11.07 11.95
CA GLN A 26 -36.61 10.30 12.94
C GLN A 26 -37.01 8.95 12.34
N ILE A 27 -36.77 7.85 13.08
CA ILE A 27 -37.14 6.49 12.64
C ILE A 27 -38.64 6.36 12.39
N ASN A 28 -39.44 7.14 13.11
CA ASN A 28 -40.90 7.07 13.05
C ASN A 28 -41.46 7.45 11.68
N ASP A 29 -40.69 8.20 10.88
CA ASP A 29 -41.09 8.65 9.54
C ASP A 29 -40.62 7.69 8.43
N LEU A 30 -39.95 6.59 8.78
CA LEU A 30 -39.37 5.63 7.83
C LEU A 30 -40.23 4.36 7.67
N PRO A 31 -40.22 3.71 6.49
CA PRO A 31 -40.97 2.48 6.24
C PRO A 31 -40.62 1.38 7.23
N LYS A 32 -41.57 0.53 7.65
CA LYS A 32 -41.31 -0.56 8.61
C LYS A 32 -40.16 -1.47 8.14
N LEU A 33 -39.17 -1.72 9.01
CA LEU A 33 -38.03 -2.60 8.72
C LEU A 33 -38.49 -4.03 8.36
N PRO A 34 -38.00 -4.63 7.25
CA PRO A 34 -38.21 -6.04 6.93
C PRO A 34 -37.65 -6.95 8.03
N GLU A 35 -38.23 -8.14 8.27
CA GLU A 35 -37.72 -9.06 9.30
C GLU A 35 -36.25 -9.47 9.09
N ALA A 36 -35.81 -9.52 7.82
CA ALA A 36 -34.45 -9.92 7.42
C ALA A 36 -33.49 -8.75 7.17
N TRP A 37 -33.85 -7.50 7.50
CA TRP A 37 -33.07 -6.29 7.14
C TRP A 37 -31.59 -6.34 7.54
N LEU A 38 -31.27 -6.94 8.69
CA LEU A 38 -29.89 -7.05 9.17
C LEU A 38 -29.07 -8.05 8.33
N THR A 39 -29.71 -9.12 7.87
CA THR A 39 -29.10 -10.11 6.97
C THR A 39 -28.93 -9.51 5.56
N GLU A 40 -29.87 -8.68 5.11
CA GLU A 40 -29.76 -7.96 3.84
C GLU A 40 -28.64 -6.91 3.85
N LEU A 41 -28.51 -6.14 4.93
CA LEU A 41 -27.39 -5.22 5.13
C LEU A 41 -26.05 -5.99 5.08
N GLU A 42 -25.98 -7.14 5.75
CA GLU A 42 -24.79 -8.00 5.72
C GLU A 42 -24.49 -8.55 4.32
N ASN A 43 -25.52 -8.90 3.54
CA ASN A 43 -25.35 -9.32 2.15
C ASN A 43 -24.79 -8.19 1.28
N LYS A 44 -25.26 -6.94 1.45
CA LYS A 44 -24.69 -5.76 0.80
C LYS A 44 -23.23 -5.54 1.21
N CYS A 45 -22.90 -5.68 2.49
CA CYS A 45 -21.51 -5.66 2.98
C CYS A 45 -20.64 -6.75 2.32
N ARG A 46 -21.18 -7.96 2.11
CA ARG A 46 -20.46 -9.06 1.44
C ARG A 46 -20.19 -8.80 -0.05
N GLN A 47 -20.96 -7.94 -0.71
CA GLN A 47 -20.67 -7.53 -2.09
C GLN A 47 -19.38 -6.70 -2.18
N VAL A 48 -19.09 -5.88 -1.16
CA VAL A 48 -17.87 -5.05 -1.11
C VAL A 48 -16.71 -5.74 -0.37
N THR A 49 -17.00 -6.73 0.46
CA THR A 49 -16.01 -7.54 1.19
C THR A 49 -16.41 -9.03 1.16
N PRO A 50 -16.01 -9.78 0.11
CA PRO A 50 -16.47 -11.16 -0.11
C PRO A 50 -16.14 -12.15 1.01
N ASN A 51 -15.07 -11.89 1.77
CA ASN A 51 -14.59 -12.75 2.86
C ASN A 51 -15.18 -12.41 4.24
N LEU A 52 -16.20 -11.53 4.30
CA LEU A 52 -16.81 -11.12 5.57
C LEU A 52 -17.53 -12.31 6.25
N GLU A 53 -17.22 -12.51 7.54
CA GLU A 53 -17.79 -13.57 8.36
C GLU A 53 -19.34 -13.48 8.42
N LYS A 54 -20.02 -14.63 8.35
CA LYS A 54 -21.49 -14.67 8.49
C LYS A 54 -21.92 -14.26 9.89
N ASN A 55 -22.99 -13.47 9.98
CA ASN A 55 -23.55 -12.93 11.22
C ASN A 55 -22.61 -11.96 11.95
N ILE A 56 -21.74 -11.24 11.23
CA ILE A 56 -20.74 -10.35 11.83
C ILE A 56 -21.37 -9.29 12.76
N PHE A 57 -22.58 -8.82 12.45
CA PHE A 57 -23.29 -7.86 13.30
C PHE A 57 -23.90 -8.50 14.56
N PHE A 58 -24.05 -9.82 14.64
CA PHE A 58 -24.76 -10.48 15.74
C PHE A 58 -24.02 -10.36 17.08
N LYS A 59 -22.69 -10.28 17.05
CA LYS A 59 -21.91 -10.01 18.26
C LYS A 59 -22.16 -8.62 18.84
N HIS A 60 -22.67 -7.69 18.03
CA HIS A 60 -22.95 -6.30 18.41
C HIS A 60 -24.43 -6.06 18.73
N VAL A 61 -25.33 -6.51 17.85
CA VAL A 61 -26.78 -6.24 17.92
C VAL A 61 -27.66 -7.49 17.90
N GLY A 62 -27.06 -8.68 17.79
CA GLY A 62 -27.77 -9.96 17.69
C GLY A 62 -28.42 -10.40 19.01
N PRO A 63 -29.23 -11.48 19.00
CA PRO A 63 -30.04 -11.89 20.15
C PRO A 63 -29.24 -12.07 21.45
N ILE A 64 -28.02 -12.63 21.34
CA ILE A 64 -27.13 -12.95 22.47
C ILE A 64 -26.24 -11.78 22.93
N ALA A 65 -26.24 -10.64 22.24
CA ALA A 65 -25.40 -9.50 22.61
C ALA A 65 -25.88 -8.84 23.92
N GLN A 66 -24.99 -8.71 24.90
CA GLN A 66 -25.24 -8.15 26.24
C GLN A 66 -24.96 -6.64 26.34
N TYR A 67 -24.71 -5.96 25.22
CA TYR A 67 -24.36 -4.54 25.21
C TYR A 67 -25.52 -3.66 25.70
N LYS A 68 -25.30 -2.83 26.72
CA LYS A 68 -26.35 -2.03 27.38
C LYS A 68 -27.07 -1.05 26.43
N LEU A 69 -26.35 -0.50 25.44
CA LEU A 69 -26.91 0.42 24.44
C LEU A 69 -27.23 -0.28 23.11
N LYS A 70 -27.54 -1.58 23.14
CA LYS A 70 -27.89 -2.38 21.96
C LYS A 70 -29.08 -1.85 21.18
N LYS A 71 -30.14 -1.38 21.87
CA LYS A 71 -31.34 -0.84 21.21
C LYS A 71 -31.01 0.45 20.42
N PRO A 72 -30.38 1.48 21.02
CA PRO A 72 -29.88 2.64 20.28
C PRO A 72 -28.95 2.28 19.12
N LEU A 73 -28.01 1.35 19.31
CA LEU A 73 -27.10 0.91 18.24
C LEU A 73 -27.87 0.28 17.07
N LYS A 74 -28.86 -0.57 17.36
CA LYS A 74 -29.68 -1.23 16.33
C LYS A 74 -30.52 -0.21 15.55
N GLU A 75 -31.05 0.80 16.23
CA GLU A 75 -31.76 1.94 15.64
C GLU A 75 -30.83 2.74 14.70
N GLN A 76 -29.63 3.09 15.16
CA GLN A 76 -28.65 3.84 14.35
C GLN A 76 -28.18 3.03 13.12
N LEU A 77 -27.93 1.74 13.29
CA LEU A 77 -27.56 0.85 12.19
C LEU A 77 -28.66 0.75 11.12
N SER A 78 -29.93 0.90 11.51
CA SER A 78 -31.05 0.86 10.57
C SER A 78 -31.05 2.05 9.59
N PHE A 79 -30.59 3.24 10.02
CA PHE A 79 -30.45 4.38 9.12
C PHE A 79 -29.46 4.11 7.98
N LEU A 80 -28.35 3.45 8.29
CA LEU A 80 -27.36 3.06 7.27
C LEU A 80 -27.97 2.05 6.29
N TYR A 81 -28.79 1.12 6.77
CA TYR A 81 -29.54 0.21 5.90
C TYR A 81 -30.50 0.94 4.97
N TYR A 82 -31.31 1.88 5.50
CA TYR A 82 -32.20 2.68 4.64
C TYR A 82 -31.41 3.49 3.63
N ARG A 83 -30.24 4.05 4.01
CA ARG A 83 -29.40 4.82 3.09
C ARG A 83 -28.92 3.98 1.90
N VAL A 84 -28.35 2.79 2.15
CA VAL A 84 -27.81 1.92 1.09
C VAL A 84 -28.89 1.13 0.32
N SER A 85 -30.14 1.20 0.78
CA SER A 85 -31.29 0.52 0.14
C SER A 85 -32.21 1.52 -0.56
N GLY A 86 -31.83 2.79 -0.64
CA GLY A 86 -32.60 3.86 -1.30
C GLY A 86 -33.77 4.42 -0.49
N GLY A 87 -33.99 3.91 0.74
CA GLY A 87 -35.06 4.37 1.64
C GLY A 87 -34.87 5.80 2.15
N LEU A 88 -33.70 6.42 1.93
CA LEU A 88 -33.42 7.82 2.24
C LEU A 88 -33.15 8.67 0.99
N ASP A 89 -33.44 8.19 -0.22
CA ASP A 89 -33.14 8.93 -1.45
C ASP A 89 -34.02 10.17 -1.63
N THR A 90 -35.26 10.14 -1.12
CA THR A 90 -36.14 11.32 -1.13
C THR A 90 -35.58 12.48 -0.29
N PRO A 91 -35.20 12.28 0.99
CA PRO A 91 -34.63 13.35 1.80
C PRO A 91 -33.16 13.68 1.52
N LEU A 92 -32.35 12.74 1.00
CA LEU A 92 -30.88 12.89 0.88
C LEU A 92 -30.33 12.79 -0.55
N GLY A 93 -31.21 12.65 -1.55
CA GLY A 93 -30.81 12.34 -2.93
C GLY A 93 -30.33 10.90 -3.11
N PRO A 94 -30.30 10.39 -4.36
CA PRO A 94 -29.85 9.03 -4.65
C PRO A 94 -28.38 8.81 -4.27
N LEU A 95 -28.07 7.66 -3.67
CA LEU A 95 -26.68 7.27 -3.37
C LEU A 95 -26.08 6.54 -4.58
N ASP A 96 -25.00 7.07 -5.15
CA ASP A 96 -24.29 6.37 -6.22
C ASP A 96 -23.54 5.12 -5.72
N ASN A 97 -23.17 4.24 -6.65
CA ASN A 97 -22.57 2.95 -6.32
C ASN A 97 -21.21 3.07 -5.60
N GLU A 98 -20.38 4.05 -5.93
CA GLU A 98 -19.06 4.20 -5.29
C GLU A 98 -19.22 4.79 -3.89
N SER A 99 -20.08 5.79 -3.70
CA SER A 99 -20.41 6.33 -2.37
C SER A 99 -21.04 5.27 -1.46
N SER A 100 -21.91 4.41 -2.01
CA SER A 100 -22.48 3.26 -1.31
C SER A 100 -21.41 2.27 -0.87
N LYS A 101 -20.45 1.97 -1.75
CA LYS A 101 -19.32 1.09 -1.45
C LYS A 101 -18.42 1.66 -0.36
N ILE A 102 -18.09 2.94 -0.41
CA ILE A 102 -17.28 3.62 0.62
C ILE A 102 -17.99 3.55 1.97
N LEU A 103 -19.28 3.90 2.04
CA LEU A 103 -20.06 3.85 3.27
C LEU A 103 -20.07 2.44 3.90
N LEU A 104 -20.22 1.40 3.08
CA LEU A 104 -20.19 0.01 3.53
C LEU A 104 -18.80 -0.42 4.00
N LEU A 105 -17.72 0.01 3.34
CA LEU A 105 -16.35 -0.27 3.78
C LEU A 105 -16.04 0.42 5.11
N GLU A 106 -16.43 1.69 5.27
CA GLU A 106 -16.26 2.43 6.53
C GLU A 106 -17.05 1.81 7.68
N LEU A 107 -18.27 1.32 7.41
CA LEU A 107 -19.07 0.59 8.41
C LEU A 107 -18.35 -0.68 8.89
N LEU A 108 -17.68 -1.38 7.99
CA LEU A 108 -17.03 -2.65 8.26
C LEU A 108 -15.67 -2.52 8.92
N GLU A 109 -15.02 -1.36 8.88
CA GLU A 109 -13.60 -1.13 9.21
C GLU A 109 -13.11 -1.96 10.41
N ASP A 110 -12.91 -1.48 11.63
CA ASP A 110 -12.50 -2.38 12.74
C ASP A 110 -13.68 -3.18 13.33
N ILE A 111 -14.59 -3.73 12.52
CA ILE A 111 -15.79 -4.42 13.03
C ILE A 111 -15.43 -5.60 13.93
N HIS A 112 -14.25 -6.20 13.76
CA HIS A 112 -13.78 -7.31 14.61
C HIS A 112 -13.48 -6.92 16.06
N GLN A 113 -13.33 -5.62 16.36
CA GLN A 113 -13.00 -5.09 17.69
C GLN A 113 -14.24 -5.05 18.62
N CYS A 114 -14.31 -4.04 19.51
CA CYS A 114 -15.30 -3.94 20.57
C CYS A 114 -16.65 -3.36 20.08
N THR A 115 -17.78 -3.85 20.63
CA THR A 115 -19.13 -3.32 20.35
C THR A 115 -19.32 -1.82 20.62
N PRO A 116 -18.74 -1.24 21.67
CA PRO A 116 -18.79 0.20 21.90
C PRO A 116 -18.11 1.00 20.78
N GLY A 117 -16.95 0.55 20.30
CA GLY A 117 -16.25 1.15 19.17
C GLY A 117 -17.07 1.08 17.88
N PHE A 118 -17.69 -0.08 17.62
CA PHE A 118 -18.64 -0.22 16.52
C PHE A 118 -19.83 0.75 16.65
N HIS A 119 -20.36 0.96 17.85
CA HIS A 119 -21.46 1.92 18.07
C HIS A 119 -21.05 3.36 17.79
N ILE A 120 -19.86 3.78 18.23
CA ILE A 120 -19.32 5.12 17.91
C ILE A 120 -19.17 5.30 16.40
N ARG A 121 -18.67 4.28 15.69
CA ARG A 121 -18.53 4.29 14.24
C ARG A 121 -19.88 4.40 13.53
N VAL A 122 -20.87 3.59 13.92
CA VAL A 122 -22.24 3.69 13.37
C VAL A 122 -22.79 5.10 13.58
N ASN A 123 -22.66 5.67 14.78
CA ASN A 123 -23.13 7.04 15.05
C ASN A 123 -22.35 8.08 14.25
N LYS A 124 -21.05 7.90 14.01
CA LYS A 124 -20.25 8.77 13.14
C LYS A 124 -20.81 8.78 11.72
N LEU A 125 -21.12 7.60 11.17
CA LEU A 125 -21.69 7.44 9.83
C LEU A 125 -23.12 7.97 9.72
N VAL A 126 -23.95 7.77 10.74
CA VAL A 126 -25.30 8.34 10.73
C VAL A 126 -25.24 9.87 10.85
N ASN A 127 -24.34 10.40 11.68
CA ASN A 127 -24.13 11.84 11.80
C ASN A 127 -23.63 12.49 10.50
N SER A 128 -22.96 11.75 9.59
CA SER A 128 -22.56 12.30 8.29
C SER A 128 -23.70 12.36 7.27
N LEU A 129 -24.86 11.74 7.56
CA LEU A 129 -26.07 11.83 6.76
C LEU A 129 -26.91 13.08 7.08
N GLN A 130 -26.55 13.83 8.12
CA GLN A 130 -27.28 15.02 8.52
C GLN A 130 -27.03 16.17 7.53
N ILE A 131 -28.11 16.73 6.99
CA ILE A 131 -28.04 17.91 6.12
C ILE A 131 -28.41 19.15 6.94
N PRO A 132 -27.49 20.11 7.16
CA PRO A 132 -27.84 21.36 7.81
C PRO A 132 -28.82 22.15 6.93
N THR A 133 -29.75 22.85 7.58
CA THR A 133 -30.81 23.64 6.92
C THR A 133 -30.63 25.14 7.08
N ASP A 134 -29.78 25.56 8.02
CA ASP A 134 -29.49 26.96 8.31
C ASP A 134 -28.02 27.17 8.67
N LEU A 135 -27.63 28.44 8.82
CA LEU A 135 -26.26 28.83 9.13
C LEU A 135 -25.79 28.36 10.52
N ASP A 136 -26.68 28.30 11.51
CA ASP A 136 -26.33 27.88 12.88
C ASP A 136 -25.98 26.39 12.93
N GLN A 137 -26.70 25.57 12.17
CA GLN A 137 -26.41 24.14 11.99
C GLN A 137 -25.10 23.92 11.23
N LEU A 138 -24.81 24.74 10.21
CA LEU A 138 -23.53 24.66 9.50
C LEU A 138 -22.36 25.08 10.39
N LEU A 139 -22.54 26.12 11.24
CA LEU A 139 -21.55 26.53 12.25
C LEU A 139 -21.32 25.44 13.30
N TYR A 140 -22.36 24.70 13.70
CA TYR A 140 -22.21 23.53 14.55
C TYR A 140 -21.29 22.48 13.93
N LEU A 141 -21.45 22.19 12.62
CA LEU A 141 -20.58 21.26 11.92
C LEU A 141 -19.13 21.76 11.84
N VAL A 142 -18.91 23.06 11.65
CA VAL A 142 -17.57 23.66 11.71
C VAL A 142 -16.91 23.44 13.07
N ARG A 143 -17.61 23.71 14.17
CA ARG A 143 -17.05 23.48 15.53
C ARG A 143 -16.73 22.00 15.73
N LYS A 144 -17.63 21.12 15.28
CA LYS A 144 -17.45 19.67 15.36
C LYS A 144 -16.25 19.20 14.53
N SER A 145 -16.05 19.73 13.32
CA SER A 145 -14.95 19.33 12.45
C SER A 145 -13.59 19.67 13.04
N ILE A 146 -13.42 20.88 13.60
CA ILE A 146 -12.18 21.28 14.30
C ILE A 146 -11.89 20.33 15.47
N ILE A 147 -12.90 20.01 16.28
CA ILE A 147 -12.72 19.13 17.44
C ILE A 147 -12.35 17.71 17.00
N LEU A 148 -12.91 17.23 15.89
CA LEU A 148 -12.56 15.92 15.33
C LEU A 148 -11.14 15.90 14.74
N GLU A 149 -10.67 16.99 14.13
CA GLU A 149 -9.29 17.15 13.67
C GLU A 149 -8.31 17.11 14.85
N ILE A 150 -8.60 17.86 15.91
CA ILE A 150 -7.84 17.82 17.17
C ILE A 150 -7.83 16.39 17.75
N ALA A 151 -8.98 15.71 17.73
CA ALA A 151 -9.07 14.33 18.21
C ALA A 151 -8.22 13.36 17.38
N ALA A 152 -8.16 13.53 16.06
CA ALA A 152 -7.36 12.67 15.17
C ALA A 152 -5.85 12.78 15.44
N HIS A 153 -5.35 13.96 15.83
CA HIS A 153 -3.96 14.09 16.25
C HIS A 153 -3.67 13.31 17.56
N LEU A 154 -4.64 13.28 18.48
CA LEU A 154 -4.54 12.52 19.72
C LEU A 154 -4.72 11.01 19.53
N THR A 155 -5.42 10.55 18.49
CA THR A 155 -5.56 9.11 18.22
C THR A 155 -4.22 8.46 17.83
N ASN A 156 -3.32 9.21 17.18
CA ASN A 156 -2.00 8.71 16.77
C ASN A 156 -1.05 8.40 17.94
N THR A 157 -1.41 8.83 19.16
CA THR A 157 -0.60 8.58 20.37
C THR A 157 -1.09 7.37 21.18
N VAL A 158 -2.10 6.63 20.68
CA VAL A 158 -2.65 5.44 21.35
C VAL A 158 -2.82 4.27 20.37
N GLU A 159 -2.80 3.04 20.89
CA GLU A 159 -3.03 1.84 20.07
C GLU A 159 -4.41 1.86 19.40
N ALA A 160 -4.50 1.24 18.21
CA ALA A 160 -5.70 1.23 17.35
C ALA A 160 -6.99 0.84 18.10
N ILE A 161 -6.91 -0.13 19.02
CA ILE A 161 -8.05 -0.61 19.81
C ILE A 161 -8.67 0.46 20.74
N TYR A 162 -7.95 1.54 21.04
CA TYR A 162 -8.42 2.64 21.92
C TYR A 162 -8.74 3.94 21.17
N GLN A 163 -8.39 4.06 19.89
CA GLN A 163 -8.51 5.31 19.12
C GLN A 163 -9.95 5.83 19.06
N VAL A 164 -10.92 4.95 18.84
CA VAL A 164 -12.35 5.31 18.76
C VAL A 164 -12.88 5.90 20.08
N HIS A 165 -12.33 5.46 21.23
CA HIS A 165 -12.69 5.98 22.55
C HIS A 165 -12.01 7.32 22.88
N VAL A 166 -10.89 7.65 22.22
CA VAL A 166 -10.26 8.97 22.33
C VAL A 166 -11.17 10.02 21.71
N VAL A 167 -11.69 9.79 20.51
CA VAL A 167 -12.56 10.74 19.79
C VAL A 167 -13.79 11.12 20.62
N ASP A 168 -14.55 10.14 21.13
CA ASP A 168 -15.73 10.42 21.95
C ASP A 168 -15.37 11.14 23.26
N ARG A 169 -14.26 10.75 23.91
CA ARG A 169 -13.79 11.43 25.12
C ARG A 169 -13.42 12.89 24.87
N VAL A 170 -12.78 13.19 23.75
CA VAL A 170 -12.46 14.56 23.33
C VAL A 170 -13.74 15.37 23.17
N CYS A 171 -14.74 14.86 22.42
CA CYS A 171 -16.02 15.54 22.23
C CYS A 171 -16.76 15.82 23.55
N ARG A 172 -16.74 14.87 24.50
CA ARG A 172 -17.35 15.07 25.83
C ARG A 172 -16.65 16.14 26.66
N ILE A 173 -15.32 16.18 26.61
CA ILE A 173 -14.54 17.20 27.32
C ILE A 173 -14.80 18.57 26.68
N ALA A 174 -14.80 18.65 25.35
CA ALA A 174 -15.15 19.86 24.61
C ALA A 174 -16.57 20.37 24.95
N LYS A 175 -17.58 19.48 25.01
CA LYS A 175 -18.93 19.82 25.48
C LYS A 175 -18.91 20.40 26.90
N LYS A 176 -18.21 19.74 27.84
CA LYS A 176 -18.07 20.23 29.22
C LYS A 176 -17.33 21.57 29.32
N GLN A 177 -16.45 21.86 28.37
CA GLN A 177 -15.74 23.13 28.26
C GLN A 177 -16.52 24.20 27.48
N GLY A 178 -17.78 23.94 27.10
CA GLY A 178 -18.66 24.93 26.49
C GLY A 178 -18.46 25.15 24.99
N LEU A 179 -17.77 24.25 24.27
CA LEU A 179 -17.54 24.38 22.82
C LEU A 179 -18.76 24.05 21.94
N ALA A 180 -19.95 23.94 22.54
CA ALA A 180 -21.25 23.80 21.88
C ALA A 180 -21.32 22.72 20.78
N ILE A 181 -20.85 21.52 21.14
CA ILE A 181 -20.98 20.29 20.34
C ILE A 181 -21.53 19.13 21.16
N GLU A 182 -22.08 18.12 20.50
CA GLU A 182 -22.52 16.87 21.13
C GLU A 182 -21.54 15.71 20.84
N PRO A 183 -21.22 14.87 21.85
CA PRO A 183 -20.47 13.63 21.64
C PRO A 183 -21.32 12.60 20.88
N ASN A 184 -20.66 11.65 20.21
CA ASN A 184 -21.35 10.57 19.50
C ASN A 184 -22.06 9.60 20.47
N ILE A 185 -21.56 9.48 21.72
CA ILE A 185 -22.23 8.77 22.81
C ILE A 185 -22.19 9.62 24.09
N GLN A 186 -23.36 10.06 24.58
CA GLN A 186 -23.44 10.93 25.76
C GLN A 186 -22.88 10.30 27.05
N ASN A 187 -23.01 8.97 27.21
CA ASN A 187 -22.65 8.23 28.42
C ASN A 187 -21.76 7.00 28.12
N ASP A 188 -20.75 7.13 27.26
CA ASP A 188 -19.81 6.03 27.03
C ASP A 188 -18.95 5.77 28.31
N GLN A 189 -19.14 4.58 28.92
CA GLN A 189 -18.50 4.12 30.16
C GLN A 189 -17.04 3.65 29.97
N TYR A 190 -16.54 3.58 28.73
CA TYR A 190 -15.21 3.06 28.42
C TYR A 190 -14.16 4.18 28.55
N LYS A 191 -13.08 3.91 29.31
CA LYS A 191 -12.03 4.87 29.62
C LYS A 191 -11.00 4.91 28.48
N SER A 192 -10.86 6.05 27.80
CA SER A 192 -9.66 6.29 26.98
C SER A 192 -8.42 6.34 27.91
N LEU A 193 -7.25 5.92 27.41
CA LEU A 193 -6.00 5.96 28.17
C LEU A 193 -5.45 7.38 28.37
N LEU A 194 -5.94 8.36 27.60
CA LEU A 194 -5.50 9.75 27.70
C LEU A 194 -6.12 10.43 28.93
N SER A 195 -5.29 11.19 29.65
CA SER A 195 -5.73 11.97 30.79
C SER A 195 -6.65 13.11 30.35
N GLY A 196 -7.56 13.54 31.24
CA GLY A 196 -8.41 14.69 30.97
C GLY A 196 -7.64 16.00 30.84
N SER A 197 -6.48 16.13 31.52
CA SER A 197 -5.60 17.31 31.39
C SER A 197 -4.96 17.39 30.02
N THR A 198 -4.41 16.29 29.50
CA THR A 198 -3.81 16.23 28.14
C THR A 198 -4.82 16.62 27.06
N ILE A 199 -6.06 16.14 27.18
CA ILE A 199 -7.12 16.50 26.22
C ILE A 199 -7.50 17.97 26.33
N ARG A 200 -7.59 18.52 27.55
CA ARG A 200 -7.91 19.94 27.76
C ARG A 200 -6.86 20.87 27.20
N GLU A 201 -5.58 20.59 27.50
CA GLU A 201 -4.43 21.33 26.96
C GLU A 201 -4.46 21.33 25.43
N ARG A 202 -4.69 20.17 24.82
CA ARG A 202 -4.77 20.08 23.36
C ARG A 202 -5.98 20.82 22.78
N LEU A 203 -7.13 20.79 23.45
CA LEU A 203 -8.33 21.50 23.01
C LEU A 203 -8.16 23.04 23.02
N GLU A 204 -7.15 23.59 23.71
CA GLU A 204 -6.84 25.03 23.66
C GLU A 204 -6.49 25.50 22.24
N GLU A 205 -5.99 24.60 21.38
CA GLU A 205 -5.75 24.88 19.96
C GLU A 205 -7.04 25.29 19.21
N PHE A 206 -8.23 24.89 19.70
CA PHE A 206 -9.51 25.21 19.08
C PHE A 206 -9.70 26.71 18.81
N SER A 207 -9.32 27.59 19.74
CA SER A 207 -9.49 29.04 19.57
C SER A 207 -8.59 29.62 18.47
N THR A 208 -7.45 28.96 18.18
CA THR A 208 -6.57 29.34 17.07
C THR A 208 -7.14 28.96 15.71
N HIS A 209 -7.99 27.93 15.65
CA HIS A 209 -8.66 27.48 14.43
C HIS A 209 -10.01 28.17 14.21
N TYR A 210 -10.71 28.55 15.28
CA TYR A 210 -12.03 29.17 15.26
C TYR A 210 -11.95 30.70 15.47
N THR A 211 -11.45 31.42 14.47
CA THR A 211 -11.33 32.90 14.47
C THR A 211 -12.29 33.53 13.45
N ALA A 212 -12.60 34.83 13.59
CA ALA A 212 -13.57 35.51 12.72
C ALA A 212 -13.20 35.46 11.22
N PHE A 213 -11.91 35.42 10.88
CA PHE A 213 -11.45 35.31 9.49
C PHE A 213 -11.39 33.86 8.97
N LYS A 214 -11.25 32.86 9.86
CA LYS A 214 -11.21 31.44 9.46
C LYS A 214 -12.59 30.82 9.33
N ILE A 215 -13.58 31.26 10.13
CA ILE A 215 -14.95 30.73 10.11
C ILE A 215 -15.56 30.70 8.68
N PRO A 216 -15.48 31.76 7.84
CA PRO A 216 -16.02 31.70 6.49
C PRO A 216 -15.39 30.63 5.59
N PHE A 217 -14.10 30.34 5.78
CA PHE A 217 -13.39 29.29 5.05
C PHE A 217 -13.87 27.92 5.51
N LEU A 218 -13.97 27.72 6.81
CA LEU A 218 -14.47 26.47 7.39
C LEU A 218 -15.93 26.21 7.01
N LEU A 219 -16.77 27.24 6.96
CA LEU A 219 -18.15 27.14 6.46
C LEU A 219 -18.19 26.71 4.99
N ALA A 220 -17.31 27.28 4.15
CA ALA A 220 -17.19 26.89 2.76
C ALA A 220 -16.70 25.44 2.61
N GLU A 221 -15.75 24.99 3.43
CA GLU A 221 -15.30 23.59 3.48
C GLU A 221 -16.44 22.63 3.88
N GLN A 222 -17.21 22.97 4.92
CA GLN A 222 -18.38 22.16 5.30
C GLN A 222 -19.45 22.14 4.21
N LEU A 223 -19.71 23.28 3.55
CA LEU A 223 -20.61 23.33 2.39
C LEU A 223 -20.09 22.46 1.24
N GLN A 224 -18.78 22.48 0.95
CA GLN A 224 -18.17 21.64 -0.07
C GLN A 224 -18.37 20.15 0.24
N LEU A 225 -18.17 19.73 1.50
CA LEU A 225 -18.42 18.34 1.91
C LEU A 225 -19.87 17.92 1.67
N ILE A 226 -20.83 18.81 1.92
CA ILE A 226 -22.25 18.57 1.65
C ILE A 226 -22.50 18.47 0.14
N LEU A 227 -21.92 19.36 -0.66
CA LEU A 227 -22.08 19.34 -2.12
C LEU A 227 -21.44 18.11 -2.77
N ASN A 228 -20.32 17.59 -2.22
CA ASN A 228 -19.71 16.34 -2.67
C ASN A 228 -20.71 15.17 -2.60
N GLN A 229 -21.51 15.11 -1.54
CA GLN A 229 -22.57 14.09 -1.38
C GLN A 229 -23.69 14.24 -2.42
N HIS A 230 -23.77 15.38 -3.10
CA HIS A 230 -24.79 15.72 -4.08
C HIS A 230 -24.20 15.97 -5.48
N GLY A 231 -23.04 15.36 -5.76
CA GLY A 231 -22.48 15.28 -7.12
C GLY A 231 -21.44 16.32 -7.49
N TYR A 232 -21.03 17.20 -6.58
CA TYR A 232 -19.86 18.07 -6.79
C TYR A 232 -18.57 17.25 -6.78
N LYS A 233 -17.72 17.46 -7.78
CA LYS A 233 -16.45 16.71 -8.02
C LYS A 233 -15.23 17.62 -8.12
N GLY A 234 -15.40 18.93 -7.97
CA GLY A 234 -14.34 19.92 -8.24
C GLY A 234 -14.53 20.62 -9.59
N PRO A 235 -13.50 21.30 -10.10
CA PRO A 235 -13.55 21.88 -11.44
C PRO A 235 -13.73 20.80 -12.51
N GLU A 236 -14.68 20.97 -13.43
CA GLU A 236 -14.98 20.00 -14.49
C GLU A 236 -14.69 20.62 -15.87
N ASP A 237 -13.71 20.07 -16.60
CA ASP A 237 -13.26 20.60 -17.89
C ASP A 237 -14.37 20.62 -18.94
N MET A 238 -15.27 19.63 -18.92
CA MET A 238 -16.44 19.54 -19.80
C MET A 238 -17.67 20.27 -19.23
N GLY A 239 -17.57 20.80 -18.01
CA GLY A 239 -18.62 21.46 -17.28
C GLY A 239 -19.65 20.54 -16.63
N TYR A 240 -20.33 21.06 -15.63
CA TYR A 240 -21.46 20.41 -14.99
C TYR A 240 -22.71 20.47 -15.87
N ALA A 241 -23.46 19.36 -15.88
CA ALA A 241 -24.80 19.35 -16.44
C ALA A 241 -25.75 20.26 -15.62
N THR A 242 -26.74 20.85 -16.29
CA THR A 242 -27.65 21.83 -15.71
C THR A 242 -28.41 21.30 -14.48
N GLY A 243 -28.95 20.07 -14.52
CA GLY A 243 -29.71 19.49 -13.42
C GLY A 243 -28.89 19.35 -12.10
N PRO A 244 -27.72 18.70 -12.11
CA PRO A 244 -26.82 18.69 -10.95
C PRO A 244 -26.44 20.09 -10.47
N ALA A 245 -26.18 21.04 -11.38
CA ALA A 245 -25.87 22.42 -11.03
C ALA A 245 -27.04 23.13 -10.33
N GLU A 246 -28.30 22.88 -10.75
CA GLU A 246 -29.50 23.40 -10.08
C GLU A 246 -29.61 22.86 -8.66
N HIS A 247 -29.41 21.56 -8.47
CA HIS A 247 -29.48 20.96 -7.14
C HIS A 247 -28.39 21.52 -6.20
N MET A 248 -27.17 21.73 -6.70
CA MET A 248 -26.11 22.40 -5.94
C MET A 248 -26.47 23.85 -5.61
N LEU A 249 -27.05 24.59 -6.56
CA LEU A 249 -27.52 25.95 -6.35
C LEU A 249 -28.57 26.02 -5.24
N ASP A 250 -29.55 25.12 -5.23
CA ASP A 250 -30.60 25.05 -4.20
C ASP A 250 -30.01 24.83 -2.81
N ILE A 251 -28.98 23.98 -2.68
CA ILE A 251 -28.29 23.78 -1.40
C ILE A 251 -27.55 25.04 -0.96
N ILE A 252 -26.80 25.69 -1.88
CA ILE A 252 -26.07 26.93 -1.59
C ILE A 252 -27.05 28.02 -1.11
N GLN A 253 -28.22 28.12 -1.75
CA GLN A 253 -29.24 29.13 -1.45
C GLN A 253 -29.90 28.99 -0.07
N ARG A 254 -29.83 27.81 0.57
CA ARG A 254 -30.24 27.64 1.98
C ARG A 254 -29.39 28.48 2.91
N PHE A 255 -28.12 28.65 2.60
CA PHE A 255 -27.15 29.34 3.46
C PHE A 255 -26.80 30.74 2.96
N LEU A 256 -26.86 31.01 1.66
CA LEU A 256 -26.39 32.25 1.08
C LEU A 256 -27.40 32.80 0.09
N THR A 257 -27.72 34.09 0.23
CA THR A 257 -28.55 34.81 -0.72
C THR A 257 -27.67 35.80 -1.48
N HIS A 258 -27.69 35.77 -2.80
CA HIS A 258 -27.06 36.80 -3.63
C HIS A 258 -28.15 37.70 -4.24
N PRO A 259 -28.02 39.03 -4.21
CA PRO A 259 -28.92 39.91 -4.96
C PRO A 259 -28.72 39.64 -6.46
N ALA A 260 -29.62 38.87 -7.07
CA ALA A 260 -29.64 38.72 -8.52
C ALA A 260 -30.10 40.05 -9.14
N LYS A 261 -29.31 40.61 -10.07
CA LYS A 261 -29.83 41.64 -10.97
C LYS A 261 -30.80 40.95 -11.92
N SER A 262 -31.95 41.56 -12.18
CA SER A 262 -33.12 40.92 -12.80
C SER A 262 -32.95 40.34 -14.22
N ASN A 263 -31.75 40.34 -14.81
CA ASN A 263 -31.50 39.91 -16.19
C ASN A 263 -30.24 39.02 -16.35
N THR A 264 -29.78 38.30 -15.32
CA THR A 264 -28.60 37.41 -15.40
C THR A 264 -28.96 35.94 -15.22
N ASN A 265 -28.27 35.04 -15.94
CA ASN A 265 -28.40 33.58 -15.79
C ASN A 265 -28.34 33.17 -14.30
N LYS A 266 -29.23 32.25 -13.88
CA LYS A 266 -29.42 31.86 -12.48
C LYS A 266 -28.18 31.28 -11.79
N PHE A 267 -27.22 30.74 -12.54
CA PHE A 267 -25.96 30.19 -11.99
C PHE A 267 -24.88 31.25 -11.80
N CYS A 268 -24.96 32.37 -12.51
CA CYS A 268 -23.95 33.44 -12.51
C CYS A 268 -23.56 33.94 -11.11
N PRO A 269 -24.46 34.02 -10.11
CA PRO A 269 -24.10 34.51 -8.79
C PRO A 269 -23.18 33.59 -7.98
N PHE A 270 -23.10 32.30 -8.28
CA PHE A 270 -22.36 31.33 -7.45
C PHE A 270 -21.43 30.42 -8.23
N PHE A 271 -21.56 30.34 -9.56
CA PHE A 271 -20.76 29.49 -10.42
C PHE A 271 -19.84 30.30 -11.33
N ILE A 272 -18.72 29.70 -11.70
CA ILE A 272 -17.79 30.17 -12.74
C ILE A 272 -18.32 29.64 -14.06
N LEU A 273 -18.77 30.57 -14.90
CA LEU A 273 -19.40 30.28 -16.19
C LEU A 273 -18.49 30.72 -17.35
N ASP A 274 -18.55 29.99 -18.46
CA ASP A 274 -17.97 30.41 -19.73
C ASP A 274 -18.85 31.45 -20.46
N LYS A 275 -18.56 31.68 -21.75
CA LYS A 275 -19.36 32.53 -22.63
C LYS A 275 -20.83 32.08 -22.63
N PHE A 276 -21.72 33.04 -22.86
CA PHE A 276 -23.13 32.77 -23.07
C PHE A 276 -23.38 32.52 -24.56
N ASP A 277 -24.27 31.58 -24.87
CA ASP A 277 -24.76 31.38 -26.24
C ASP A 277 -25.73 32.50 -26.65
N GLU A 278 -26.22 32.42 -27.89
CA GLU A 278 -27.17 33.40 -28.46
C GLU A 278 -28.53 33.43 -27.75
N PHE A 279 -28.82 32.45 -26.88
CA PHE A 279 -30.03 32.35 -26.08
C PHE A 279 -29.85 32.83 -24.62
N GLY A 280 -28.62 33.20 -24.23
CA GLY A 280 -28.30 33.69 -22.89
C GLY A 280 -27.99 32.59 -21.87
N ASP A 281 -27.82 31.34 -22.33
CA ASP A 281 -27.39 30.22 -21.50
C ASP A 281 -25.88 30.08 -21.49
N ALA A 282 -25.31 29.71 -20.33
CA ALA A 282 -23.87 29.52 -20.22
C ALA A 282 -23.46 28.28 -21.02
N THR A 283 -22.51 28.41 -21.94
CA THR A 283 -22.02 27.26 -22.74
C THR A 283 -21.31 26.23 -21.88
N ARG A 284 -20.86 26.61 -20.67
CA ARG A 284 -20.23 25.72 -19.69
C ARG A 284 -20.35 26.26 -18.27
N ILE A 285 -20.69 25.38 -17.32
CA ILE A 285 -20.61 25.62 -15.87
C ILE A 285 -19.36 24.91 -15.35
N TYR A 286 -18.26 25.64 -15.14
CA TYR A 286 -16.95 25.03 -14.87
C TYR A 286 -16.78 24.58 -13.41
N ASP A 287 -17.03 25.50 -12.47
CA ASP A 287 -16.84 25.27 -11.03
C ASP A 287 -17.71 26.23 -10.20
N ILE A 288 -17.76 26.04 -8.89
CA ILE A 288 -18.35 26.97 -7.93
C ILE A 288 -17.34 28.09 -7.63
N ASN A 289 -17.81 29.32 -7.55
CA ASN A 289 -17.00 30.47 -7.18
C ASN A 289 -16.74 30.48 -5.67
N TRP A 290 -15.83 29.62 -5.21
CA TRP A 290 -15.48 29.46 -3.80
C TRP A 290 -14.91 30.73 -3.15
N SER A 291 -14.32 31.63 -3.93
CA SER A 291 -13.88 32.94 -3.43
C SER A 291 -15.09 33.75 -2.99
N LEU A 292 -16.09 33.89 -3.87
CA LEU A 292 -17.32 34.62 -3.57
C LEU A 292 -18.12 33.97 -2.43
N ILE A 293 -18.24 32.63 -2.39
CA ILE A 293 -18.91 31.91 -1.31
C ILE A 293 -18.36 32.31 0.06
N ARG A 294 -17.03 32.34 0.22
CA ARG A 294 -16.37 32.76 1.47
C ARG A 294 -16.67 34.22 1.81
N GLN A 295 -16.64 35.12 0.83
CA GLN A 295 -16.98 36.53 1.02
C GLN A 295 -18.44 36.71 1.48
N LEU A 296 -19.37 35.98 0.88
CA LEU A 296 -20.79 36.02 1.24
C LEU A 296 -21.03 35.44 2.64
N PHE A 297 -20.34 34.38 3.04
CA PHE A 297 -20.40 33.89 4.43
C PHE A 297 -19.92 34.94 5.41
N PHE A 298 -18.80 35.60 5.14
CA PHE A 298 -18.29 36.67 6.01
C PHE A 298 -19.28 37.85 6.11
N GLN A 299 -19.88 38.26 4.99
CA GLN A 299 -20.92 39.30 4.98
C GLN A 299 -22.17 38.86 5.78
N LYS A 300 -22.62 37.62 5.62
CA LYS A 300 -23.78 37.10 6.35
C LYS A 300 -23.53 37.04 7.86
N LEU A 301 -22.34 36.62 8.28
CA LEU A 301 -21.95 36.59 9.70
C LEU A 301 -21.93 38.00 10.31
N ASN A 302 -21.40 38.99 9.58
CA ASN A 302 -21.46 40.40 9.98
C ASN A 302 -22.89 40.91 10.11
N ASN A 303 -23.70 40.77 9.06
CA ASN A 303 -25.07 41.30 9.00
C ASN A 303 -25.98 40.69 10.06
N HIS A 304 -25.69 39.44 10.46
CA HIS A 304 -26.46 38.74 11.48
C HIS A 304 -25.82 38.83 12.88
N ASN A 305 -24.89 39.75 13.15
CA ASN A 305 -24.33 40.00 14.49
C ASN A 305 -23.64 38.76 15.12
N TYR A 306 -23.05 37.88 14.32
CA TYR A 306 -22.12 36.87 14.85
C TYR A 306 -20.79 37.51 15.28
N TYR A 307 -20.50 38.71 14.78
CA TYR A 307 -19.39 39.53 15.24
C TYR A 307 -19.91 40.75 16.00
N THR A 308 -19.33 41.05 17.16
CA THR A 308 -19.67 42.18 18.04
C THR A 308 -18.95 43.46 17.63
N ALA A 309 -17.85 43.35 16.91
CA ALA A 309 -17.03 44.44 16.38
C ALA A 309 -16.34 43.99 15.08
N GLU A 310 -15.72 44.92 14.35
CA GLU A 310 -14.92 44.57 13.17
C GLU A 310 -13.68 43.75 13.62
N PRO A 311 -13.48 42.54 13.06
CA PRO A 311 -12.35 41.69 13.44
C PRO A 311 -11.00 42.37 13.18
N GLN A 312 -10.08 42.22 14.14
CA GLN A 312 -8.76 42.85 14.07
C GLN A 312 -7.76 41.91 13.39
N ILE A 313 -6.91 42.47 12.53
CA ILE A 313 -5.84 41.73 11.86
C ILE A 313 -4.60 41.76 12.77
N VAL A 314 -4.23 40.61 13.36
CA VAL A 314 -3.10 40.54 14.32
C VAL A 314 -1.80 40.02 13.72
N ASP A 315 -1.86 39.23 12.66
CA ASP A 315 -0.69 38.65 11.99
C ASP A 315 -0.87 38.55 10.46
N LEU A 316 0.16 38.04 9.77
CA LEU A 316 0.15 37.96 8.30
C LEU A 316 -0.80 36.87 7.78
N MET A 317 -1.05 35.82 8.57
CA MET A 317 -2.03 34.79 8.23
C MET A 317 -3.43 35.36 8.26
N ASP A 318 -3.79 36.12 9.30
CA ASP A 318 -5.07 36.84 9.37
C ASP A 318 -5.22 37.83 8.24
N TYR A 319 -4.15 38.53 7.84
CA TYR A 319 -4.18 39.39 6.66
C TYR A 319 -4.43 38.59 5.37
N ALA A 320 -3.88 37.38 5.24
CA ALA A 320 -4.12 36.48 4.12
C ALA A 320 -5.61 36.07 4.02
N TYR A 321 -6.23 35.70 5.14
CA TYR A 321 -7.67 35.44 5.18
C TYR A 321 -8.48 36.72 4.90
N TYR A 322 -8.13 37.83 5.56
CA TYR A 322 -8.82 39.11 5.43
C TYR A 322 -8.87 39.60 3.98
N GLN A 323 -7.74 39.60 3.26
CA GLN A 323 -7.73 40.08 1.89
C GLN A 323 -8.53 39.19 0.94
N ALA A 324 -8.63 37.88 1.23
CA ALA A 324 -9.43 36.96 0.44
C ALA A 324 -10.94 37.21 0.66
N LEU A 325 -11.33 37.63 1.87
CA LEU A 325 -12.70 37.95 2.26
C LEU A 325 -13.13 39.37 1.87
N ILE A 326 -12.22 40.34 1.94
CA ILE A 326 -12.51 41.75 1.69
C ILE A 326 -11.39 42.40 0.85
N PRO A 327 -11.20 41.96 -0.41
CA PRO A 327 -10.08 42.41 -1.23
C PRO A 327 -10.07 43.93 -1.46
N LYS A 328 -11.24 44.58 -1.47
CA LYS A 328 -11.36 46.03 -1.66
C LYS A 328 -10.88 46.88 -0.47
N LYS A 329 -10.87 46.32 0.74
CA LYS A 329 -10.39 47.01 1.95
C LYS A 329 -8.97 46.58 2.37
N ALA A 330 -8.36 45.62 1.66
CA ALA A 330 -7.00 45.19 1.93
C ALA A 330 -6.00 46.22 1.42
N THR A 331 -5.17 46.76 2.32
CA THR A 331 -4.16 47.78 2.00
C THR A 331 -2.76 47.25 2.21
N ILE A 332 -1.86 47.61 1.28
CA ILE A 332 -0.43 47.28 1.38
C ILE A 332 0.22 47.89 2.64
N GLU A 333 -0.32 48.99 3.17
CA GLU A 333 0.15 49.61 4.41
C GLU A 333 -0.01 48.68 5.62
N THR A 334 -1.16 47.99 5.73
CA THR A 334 -1.43 47.05 6.82
C THR A 334 -0.50 45.85 6.72
N GLU A 335 -0.36 45.27 5.52
CA GLU A 335 0.60 44.19 5.23
C GLU A 335 2.04 44.60 5.59
N THR A 336 2.45 45.79 5.14
CA THR A 336 3.80 46.32 5.39
C THR A 336 4.05 46.44 6.89
N LYS A 337 3.08 46.94 7.66
CA LYS A 337 3.19 47.09 9.11
C LYS A 337 3.35 45.74 9.82
N LEU A 338 2.58 44.72 9.42
CA LEU A 338 2.68 43.38 10.00
C LEU A 338 4.05 42.74 9.75
N ILE A 339 4.54 42.82 8.51
CA ILE A 339 5.88 42.33 8.15
C ILE A 339 6.95 43.12 8.91
N HIS A 340 6.84 44.45 8.95
CA HIS A 340 7.80 45.31 9.63
C HIS A 340 7.91 45.00 11.12
N ASN A 341 6.78 44.81 11.81
CA ASN A 341 6.77 44.49 13.24
C ASN A 341 7.51 43.17 13.52
N LYS A 342 7.24 42.10 12.74
CA LYS A 342 7.96 40.82 12.92
C LYS A 342 9.46 40.94 12.66
N LEU A 343 9.86 41.75 11.68
CA LEU A 343 11.27 42.02 11.38
C LEU A 343 11.94 42.83 12.50
N TYR A 344 11.27 43.88 12.99
CA TYR A 344 11.77 44.75 14.06
C TYR A 344 11.95 43.98 15.39
N ASP A 345 10.96 43.16 15.74
CA ASP A 345 10.98 42.32 16.94
C ASP A 345 11.90 41.09 16.81
N GLN A 346 12.56 40.91 15.65
CA GLN A 346 13.40 39.76 15.32
C GLN A 346 12.69 38.39 15.44
N ASN A 347 11.36 38.38 15.27
CA ASN A 347 10.52 37.19 15.34
C ASN A 347 10.54 36.38 14.03
N PHE A 348 11.73 36.09 13.50
CA PHE A 348 11.93 35.45 12.19
C PHE A 348 11.32 34.06 12.09
N ILE A 349 11.36 33.26 13.16
CA ILE A 349 10.78 31.89 13.18
C ILE A 349 9.29 31.94 12.86
N LEU A 350 8.57 32.80 13.57
CA LEU A 350 7.13 32.96 13.39
C LEU A 350 6.81 33.52 11.99
N LEU A 351 7.59 34.48 11.51
CA LEU A 351 7.46 34.98 10.13
C LEU A 351 7.66 33.86 9.10
N PHE A 352 8.65 32.97 9.27
CA PHE A 352 8.83 31.83 8.35
C PHE A 352 7.63 30.88 8.38
N ASP A 353 7.10 30.57 9.57
CA ASP A 353 5.97 29.66 9.70
C ASP A 353 4.70 30.24 9.05
N GLU A 354 4.47 31.56 9.22
CA GLU A 354 3.41 32.30 8.54
C GLU A 354 3.62 32.28 7.01
N LEU A 355 4.82 32.64 6.51
CA LEU A 355 5.10 32.67 5.07
C LEU A 355 4.98 31.30 4.40
N ILE A 356 5.45 30.23 5.04
CA ILE A 356 5.30 28.85 4.56
C ILE A 356 3.82 28.47 4.54
N SER A 357 3.05 28.81 5.58
CA SER A 357 1.62 28.51 5.61
C SER A 357 0.84 29.30 4.55
N ILE A 358 1.24 30.54 4.27
CA ILE A 358 0.66 31.36 3.18
C ILE A 358 0.98 30.75 1.82
N GLN A 359 2.20 30.30 1.59
CA GLN A 359 2.58 29.63 0.34
C GLN A 359 1.67 28.43 0.05
N ASP A 360 1.39 27.63 1.08
CA ASP A 360 0.59 26.41 0.95
C ASP A 360 -0.92 26.71 0.82
N LYS A 361 -1.45 27.69 1.59
CA LYS A 361 -2.91 27.95 1.68
C LYS A 361 -3.43 29.05 0.74
N PHE A 362 -2.60 30.00 0.34
CA PHE A 362 -3.00 31.17 -0.42
C PHE A 362 -2.04 31.44 -1.60
N PRO A 363 -1.99 30.55 -2.61
CA PRO A 363 -0.99 30.64 -3.69
C PRO A 363 -1.06 31.93 -4.50
N ASP A 364 -2.25 32.51 -4.70
CA ASP A 364 -2.39 33.78 -5.44
C ASP A 364 -1.94 34.99 -4.63
N TYR A 365 -2.18 34.97 -3.32
CA TYR A 365 -1.62 35.98 -2.43
C TYR A 365 -0.10 35.84 -2.33
N TRP A 366 0.40 34.61 -2.18
CA TRP A 366 1.82 34.32 -2.14
C TRP A 366 2.57 34.93 -3.33
N LYS A 367 2.04 34.82 -4.56
CA LYS A 367 2.62 35.46 -5.77
C LYS A 367 2.81 36.98 -5.62
N LYS A 368 1.92 37.67 -4.89
CA LYS A 368 2.06 39.10 -4.59
C LYS A 368 3.06 39.32 -3.45
N LEU A 369 2.93 38.55 -2.38
CA LEU A 369 3.72 38.67 -1.17
C LEU A 369 5.23 38.48 -1.41
N ILE A 370 5.63 37.55 -2.28
CA ILE A 370 7.04 37.34 -2.62
C ILE A 370 7.68 38.53 -3.34
N THR A 371 6.88 39.43 -3.90
CA THR A 371 7.35 40.67 -4.54
C THR A 371 7.40 41.86 -3.56
N HIS A 372 7.01 41.65 -2.30
CA HIS A 372 6.92 42.72 -1.31
C HIS A 372 8.31 43.28 -0.96
N PRO A 373 8.54 44.61 -1.01
CA PRO A 373 9.88 45.19 -0.84
C PRO A 373 10.58 44.84 0.47
N LEU A 374 9.84 44.75 1.59
CA LEU A 374 10.43 44.36 2.88
C LEU A 374 10.91 42.90 2.91
N ILE A 375 10.23 41.99 2.22
CA ILE A 375 10.63 40.58 2.13
C ILE A 375 11.91 40.49 1.30
N ILE A 376 11.93 41.11 0.12
CA ILE A 376 13.09 41.11 -0.78
C ILE A 376 14.33 41.72 -0.10
N LYS A 377 14.19 42.89 0.55
CA LYS A 377 15.29 43.59 1.22
C LYS A 377 15.90 42.81 2.40
N ASN A 378 15.18 41.85 2.97
CA ASN A 378 15.62 41.10 4.15
C ASN A 378 16.03 39.65 3.83
N LEU A 379 16.15 39.26 2.55
CA LEU A 379 16.57 37.90 2.18
C LEU A 379 17.95 37.53 2.74
N ASP A 380 18.91 38.45 2.75
CA ASP A 380 20.22 38.21 3.36
C ASP A 380 20.13 38.05 4.88
N THR A 381 19.29 38.85 5.54
CA THR A 381 18.99 38.72 6.97
C THR A 381 18.41 37.33 7.28
N PHE A 382 17.52 36.82 6.43
CA PHE A 382 16.94 35.48 6.55
C PHE A 382 17.99 34.38 6.44
N PHE A 383 18.89 34.46 5.46
CA PHE A 383 20.01 33.50 5.37
C PHE A 383 20.92 33.57 6.60
N ASN A 384 21.33 34.77 7.02
CA ASN A 384 22.20 34.96 8.17
C ASN A 384 21.59 34.41 9.46
N PHE A 385 20.31 34.69 9.70
CA PHE A 385 19.57 34.17 10.83
C PHE A 385 19.55 32.64 10.84
N LEU A 386 19.20 32.00 9.73
CA LEU A 386 19.08 30.54 9.63
C LEU A 386 20.44 29.83 9.71
N ILE A 387 21.51 30.44 9.18
CA ILE A 387 22.87 29.89 9.25
C ILE A 387 23.42 29.97 10.68
N ALA A 388 23.09 31.04 11.42
CA ALA A 388 23.51 31.23 12.80
C ALA A 388 22.82 30.28 13.80
N GLN A 389 21.73 29.61 13.42
CA GLN A 389 21.02 28.70 14.33
C GLN A 389 21.84 27.43 14.64
N PRO A 390 21.89 27.01 15.92
CA PRO A 390 22.56 25.77 16.30
C PRO A 390 21.86 24.55 15.68
N ARG A 391 22.64 23.68 15.03
CA ARG A 391 22.14 22.46 14.38
C ARG A 391 22.25 21.28 15.34
N ASN A 392 21.16 20.95 16.02
CA ASN A 392 21.02 19.73 16.82
C ASN A 392 20.11 18.73 16.09
N VAL A 393 20.19 17.45 16.46
CA VAL A 393 19.44 16.36 15.77
C VAL A 393 17.92 16.62 15.74
N SER A 394 17.37 17.26 16.77
CA SER A 394 15.94 17.57 16.87
C SER A 394 15.43 18.69 15.96
N ASN A 395 16.25 19.70 15.64
CA ASN A 395 15.83 20.89 14.87
C ASN A 395 16.40 20.93 13.43
N ALA A 396 17.37 20.08 13.10
CA ALA A 396 18.08 20.12 11.81
C ALA A 396 17.15 20.00 10.59
N ARG A 397 16.12 19.15 10.67
CA ARG A 397 15.16 18.95 9.56
C ARG A 397 14.31 20.20 9.30
N GLU A 398 13.89 20.87 10.37
CA GLU A 398 13.05 22.07 10.29
C GLU A 398 13.85 23.28 9.78
N LEU A 399 15.07 23.47 10.30
CA LEU A 399 15.99 24.50 9.81
C LEU A 399 16.32 24.30 8.32
N LEU A 400 16.53 23.05 7.88
CA LEU A 400 16.75 22.75 6.47
C LEU A 400 15.52 23.06 5.61
N LYS A 401 14.30 22.81 6.12
CA LYS A 401 13.05 23.18 5.45
C LYS A 401 12.98 24.71 5.25
N LYS A 402 13.21 25.49 6.31
CA LYS A 402 13.20 26.97 6.28
C LYS A 402 14.31 27.54 5.38
N LEU A 403 15.49 26.91 5.37
CA LEU A 403 16.59 27.31 4.49
C LEU A 403 16.28 27.03 3.01
N ASN A 404 15.75 25.86 2.69
CA ASN A 404 15.32 25.54 1.33
C ASN A 404 14.20 26.48 0.86
N PHE A 405 13.24 26.79 1.73
CA PHE A 405 12.19 27.79 1.47
C PHE A 405 12.79 29.16 1.16
N THR A 406 13.77 29.63 1.93
CA THR A 406 14.44 30.91 1.69
C THR A 406 15.16 30.93 0.34
N TYR A 407 15.81 29.83 -0.06
CA TYR A 407 16.37 29.72 -1.41
C TYR A 407 15.29 29.76 -2.50
N THR A 408 14.18 29.04 -2.33
CA THR A 408 13.05 29.10 -3.27
C THR A 408 12.52 30.53 -3.42
N LEU A 409 12.36 31.25 -2.31
CA LEU A 409 11.93 32.66 -2.30
C LEU A 409 12.95 33.59 -2.96
N PHE A 410 14.23 33.37 -2.75
CA PHE A 410 15.30 34.14 -3.40
C PHE A 410 15.30 33.90 -4.92
N PHE A 411 15.19 32.65 -5.35
CA PHE A 411 15.20 32.30 -6.77
C PHE A 411 13.87 32.56 -7.49
N SER A 412 12.78 32.87 -6.79
CA SER A 412 11.54 33.34 -7.40
C SER A 412 11.58 34.82 -7.83
N GLN A 413 12.63 35.56 -7.45
CA GLN A 413 12.80 36.96 -7.82
C GLN A 413 13.18 37.13 -9.29
N ASN A 414 13.12 38.37 -9.80
CA ASN A 414 13.52 38.65 -11.18
C ASN A 414 15.03 38.39 -11.42
N ASP A 415 15.38 38.14 -12.68
CA ASP A 415 16.73 37.74 -13.08
C ASP A 415 17.79 38.75 -12.68
N LYS A 416 17.49 40.05 -12.84
CA LYS A 416 18.41 41.13 -12.51
C LYS A 416 18.78 41.07 -11.02
N PHE A 417 17.79 40.98 -10.13
CA PHE A 417 18.02 40.86 -8.70
C PHE A 417 18.89 39.64 -8.35
N ILE A 418 18.57 38.48 -8.92
CA ILE A 418 19.31 37.25 -8.63
C ILE A 418 20.76 37.37 -9.15
N LEU A 419 20.96 37.88 -10.36
CA LEU A 419 22.28 38.02 -10.97
C LEU A 419 23.13 39.06 -10.25
N ASP A 420 22.55 40.18 -9.81
CA ASP A 420 23.24 41.21 -9.02
C ASP A 420 23.72 40.66 -7.66
N ASN A 421 23.00 39.68 -7.09
CA ASN A 421 23.40 39.00 -5.85
C ASN A 421 24.38 37.84 -6.09
N ILE A 422 24.39 37.25 -7.29
CA ILE A 422 25.41 36.26 -7.69
C ILE A 422 26.72 36.95 -8.05
N ILE A 423 26.69 38.12 -8.69
CA ILE A 423 27.86 38.87 -9.14
C ILE A 423 28.02 40.11 -8.25
N VAL A 424 28.72 39.94 -7.12
CA VAL A 424 28.82 40.90 -6.01
C VAL A 424 29.81 42.05 -6.30
N GLY A 425 30.37 42.13 -7.51
CA GLY A 425 31.31 43.18 -7.91
C GLY A 425 30.62 44.52 -8.22
N ASN A 426 31.28 45.65 -7.90
CA ASN A 426 30.83 46.98 -8.27
C ASN A 426 30.55 47.02 -9.79
N ALA A 427 29.35 47.45 -10.20
CA ALA A 427 28.87 47.33 -11.59
C ALA A 427 29.80 48.00 -12.64
N SER A 428 30.69 48.89 -12.18
CA SER A 428 31.72 49.63 -12.91
C SER A 428 33.08 48.92 -13.05
N LYS A 429 33.31 47.79 -12.40
CA LYS A 429 34.59 47.05 -12.47
C LYS A 429 34.74 46.38 -13.85
N LYS A 430 35.74 46.81 -14.62
CA LYS A 430 36.02 46.31 -15.99
C LYS A 430 36.60 44.89 -16.06
N ASN A 431 36.99 44.29 -14.93
CA ASN A 431 37.56 42.94 -14.90
C ASN A 431 37.08 42.15 -13.66
N LEU A 432 36.15 41.21 -13.85
CA LEU A 432 35.61 40.34 -12.79
C LEU A 432 36.56 39.19 -12.48
N THR A 433 36.67 38.89 -11.18
CA THR A 433 37.43 37.76 -10.63
C THR A 433 36.50 36.80 -9.89
N VAL A 434 37.01 35.63 -9.49
CA VAL A 434 36.25 34.62 -8.72
C VAL A 434 35.71 35.19 -7.40
N MET A 435 36.42 36.16 -6.80
CA MET A 435 36.02 36.81 -5.55
C MET A 435 34.80 37.72 -5.73
N ASP A 436 34.51 38.14 -6.96
CA ASP A 436 33.34 38.96 -7.27
C ASP A 436 32.09 38.09 -7.52
N VAL A 437 32.15 36.77 -7.28
CA VAL A 437 31.04 35.83 -7.50
C VAL A 437 30.64 35.13 -6.20
N ASN A 438 29.38 35.26 -5.80
CA ASN A 438 28.78 34.46 -4.73
C ASN A 438 28.58 33.02 -5.21
N HIS A 439 29.63 32.22 -5.00
CA HIS A 439 29.70 30.84 -5.44
C HIS A 439 28.58 29.95 -4.87
N ASN A 440 28.13 30.20 -3.63
CA ASN A 440 27.03 29.44 -3.03
C ASN A 440 25.71 29.68 -3.78
N LEU A 441 25.39 30.93 -4.12
CA LEU A 441 24.21 31.26 -4.90
C LEU A 441 24.32 30.73 -6.33
N LEU A 442 25.50 30.83 -6.95
CA LEU A 442 25.72 30.23 -8.28
C LEU A 442 25.45 28.72 -8.26
N LEU A 443 25.98 27.98 -7.29
CA LEU A 443 25.72 26.54 -7.14
C LEU A 443 24.23 26.24 -6.88
N LYS A 444 23.57 27.02 -6.02
CA LYS A 444 22.14 26.83 -5.71
C LYS A 444 21.24 27.16 -6.91
N SER A 445 21.67 28.05 -7.82
CA SER A 445 20.91 28.38 -9.04
C SER A 445 20.65 27.13 -9.89
N ILE A 446 21.55 26.15 -9.92
CA ILE A 446 21.35 24.90 -10.67
C ILE A 446 20.13 24.11 -10.17
N ARG A 447 19.86 24.14 -8.86
CA ARG A 447 18.72 23.42 -8.28
C ARG A 447 17.42 24.19 -8.43
N TYR A 448 17.46 25.50 -8.18
CA TYR A 448 16.25 26.31 -8.01
C TYR A 448 15.85 27.08 -9.27
N ARG A 449 16.81 27.46 -10.12
CA ARG A 449 16.57 28.27 -11.33
C ARG A 449 17.70 28.12 -12.37
N PRO A 450 17.79 26.98 -13.07
CA PRO A 450 18.97 26.59 -13.86
C PRO A 450 19.34 27.55 -15.01
N GLU A 451 18.38 28.29 -15.56
CA GLU A 451 18.61 29.29 -16.60
C GLU A 451 19.44 30.49 -16.12
N ILE A 452 19.40 30.80 -14.82
CA ILE A 452 20.23 31.84 -14.20
C ILE A 452 21.70 31.44 -14.25
N THR A 453 22.02 30.13 -14.11
CA THR A 453 23.41 29.66 -14.21
C THR A 453 24.01 30.04 -15.58
N LYS A 454 23.26 29.85 -16.67
CA LYS A 454 23.69 30.20 -18.03
C LYS A 454 23.90 31.70 -18.17
N LYS A 455 22.92 32.50 -17.73
CA LYS A 455 22.97 33.98 -17.76
C LYS A 455 24.14 34.54 -16.94
N ALA A 456 24.41 33.95 -15.77
CA ALA A 456 25.53 34.34 -14.92
C ALA A 456 26.87 34.12 -15.65
N PHE A 457 27.08 32.98 -16.30
CA PHE A 457 28.29 32.73 -17.08
C PHE A 457 28.45 33.71 -18.25
N SER A 458 27.37 33.99 -19.00
CA SER A 458 27.42 34.99 -20.07
C SER A 458 27.88 36.37 -19.57
N LEU A 459 27.39 36.81 -18.41
CA LEU A 459 27.79 38.09 -17.80
C LEU A 459 29.22 38.07 -17.27
N ILE A 460 29.64 36.98 -16.65
CA ILE A 460 31.01 36.80 -16.15
C ILE A 460 32.01 36.89 -17.31
N PHE A 461 31.72 36.22 -18.43
CA PHE A 461 32.61 36.21 -19.59
C PHE A 461 32.66 37.55 -20.32
N ALA A 462 31.53 38.27 -20.40
CA ALA A 462 31.51 39.61 -20.97
C ALA A 462 32.38 40.63 -20.19
N LYS A 463 32.74 40.33 -18.93
CA LYS A 463 33.46 41.24 -18.03
C LYS A 463 34.77 40.67 -17.48
N SER A 464 35.28 39.56 -18.02
CA SER A 464 36.51 38.92 -17.53
C SER A 464 37.53 38.73 -18.66
N ASN A 465 38.72 39.31 -18.47
CA ASN A 465 39.83 39.15 -19.41
C ASN A 465 40.44 37.73 -19.37
N HIS A 466 40.17 36.96 -18.31
CA HIS A 466 40.67 35.59 -18.12
C HIS A 466 39.50 34.62 -17.89
N SER A 467 38.52 34.68 -18.81
CA SER A 467 37.25 33.94 -18.70
C SER A 467 37.42 32.43 -18.46
N HIS A 468 38.40 31.78 -19.10
CA HIS A 468 38.70 30.35 -18.90
C HIS A 468 39.12 30.04 -17.45
N GLN A 469 40.00 30.86 -16.86
CA GLN A 469 40.50 30.65 -15.50
C GLN A 469 39.41 30.93 -14.46
N VAL A 470 38.60 31.97 -14.66
CA VAL A 470 37.45 32.27 -13.78
C VAL A 470 36.43 31.15 -13.84
N PHE A 471 36.10 30.66 -15.05
CA PHE A 471 35.18 29.54 -15.24
C PHE A 471 35.66 28.29 -14.49
N PHE A 472 36.91 27.87 -14.71
CA PHE A 472 37.44 26.66 -14.10
C PHE A 472 37.43 26.72 -12.58
N ASN A 473 37.85 27.85 -12.00
CA ASN A 473 37.82 28.04 -10.55
C ASN A 473 36.40 27.96 -9.96
N LEU A 474 35.39 28.47 -10.67
CA LEU A 474 34.00 28.35 -10.26
C LEU A 474 33.46 26.92 -10.41
N ALA A 475 33.85 26.23 -11.50
CA ALA A 475 33.48 24.85 -11.78
C ALA A 475 34.11 23.85 -10.78
N ALA A 476 35.32 24.11 -10.31
CA ALA A 476 36.05 23.24 -9.39
C ALA A 476 35.61 23.39 -7.92
N LYS A 477 35.18 24.60 -7.52
CA LYS A 477 34.85 24.90 -6.12
C LYS A 477 33.59 24.14 -5.67
N GLN A 478 33.62 23.56 -4.47
CA GLN A 478 32.56 22.74 -3.90
C GLN A 478 31.75 23.52 -2.84
N ASN A 479 30.45 23.21 -2.70
CA ASN A 479 29.63 23.70 -1.57
C ASN A 479 29.93 22.92 -0.27
N SER A 480 29.17 23.25 0.79
CA SER A 480 29.19 22.55 2.07
C SER A 480 28.84 21.05 2.01
N GLU A 481 28.25 20.57 0.92
CA GLU A 481 27.94 19.15 0.68
C GLU A 481 29.05 18.45 -0.12
N GLY A 482 30.11 19.17 -0.52
CA GLY A 482 31.17 18.64 -1.37
C GLY A 482 30.77 18.56 -2.85
N SER A 483 29.66 19.17 -3.28
CA SER A 483 29.24 19.16 -4.69
C SER A 483 29.69 20.42 -5.41
N ASN A 484 30.27 20.24 -6.60
CA ASN A 484 30.62 21.31 -7.54
C ASN A 484 29.52 21.55 -8.58
N LEU A 485 29.72 22.47 -9.53
CA LEU A 485 28.69 22.83 -10.52
C LEU A 485 28.28 21.62 -11.39
N LEU A 486 29.24 20.83 -11.88
CA LEU A 486 28.97 19.64 -12.68
C LEU A 486 28.14 18.60 -11.90
N MET A 487 28.52 18.31 -10.66
CA MET A 487 27.79 17.37 -9.79
C MET A 487 26.35 17.81 -9.52
N LEU A 488 26.15 19.10 -9.23
CA LEU A 488 24.81 19.63 -9.01
C LEU A 488 24.00 19.61 -10.31
N ALA A 489 24.61 19.87 -11.47
CA ALA A 489 23.93 19.79 -12.75
C ALA A 489 23.54 18.34 -13.10
N ALA A 490 24.44 17.37 -12.85
CA ALA A 490 24.14 15.94 -12.92
C ALA A 490 23.05 15.51 -11.93
N ARG A 491 22.88 16.21 -10.79
CA ARG A 491 21.85 15.91 -9.80
C ARG A 491 20.49 16.58 -10.03
N TYR A 492 20.46 17.82 -10.52
CA TYR A 492 19.21 18.58 -10.75
C TYR A 492 18.81 18.95 -12.20
N HIS A 493 19.72 19.20 -13.18
CA HIS A 493 19.32 19.67 -14.52
C HIS A 493 20.27 19.29 -15.69
N THR A 494 19.78 18.55 -16.71
CA THR A 494 20.59 18.04 -17.83
C THR A 494 21.07 19.13 -18.80
N GLU A 495 20.22 20.07 -19.19
CA GLU A 495 20.59 21.12 -20.16
C GLU A 495 21.60 22.12 -19.58
N THR A 496 21.67 22.23 -18.25
CA THR A 496 22.71 23.02 -17.57
C THR A 496 24.01 22.23 -17.49
N MET A 497 23.93 20.91 -17.28
CA MET A 497 25.10 20.03 -17.36
C MET A 497 25.72 20.09 -18.76
N GLN A 498 24.92 19.93 -19.81
CA GLN A 498 25.34 20.07 -21.20
C GLN A 498 26.00 21.43 -21.47
N HIS A 499 25.39 22.52 -20.97
CA HIS A 499 25.98 23.84 -21.12
C HIS A 499 27.35 23.97 -20.43
N ILE A 500 27.50 23.45 -19.20
CA ILE A 500 28.78 23.48 -18.48
C ILE A 500 29.84 22.61 -19.20
N LEU A 501 29.47 21.44 -19.71
CA LEU A 501 30.36 20.60 -20.53
C LEU A 501 30.77 21.31 -21.83
N GLY A 502 29.84 22.01 -22.50
CA GLY A 502 30.14 22.82 -23.67
C GLY A 502 31.12 23.96 -23.39
N LEU A 503 30.98 24.64 -22.24
CA LEU A 503 31.93 25.66 -21.80
C LEU A 503 33.30 25.06 -21.45
N LEU A 504 33.36 23.88 -20.83
CA LEU A 504 34.61 23.15 -20.63
C LEU A 504 35.28 22.82 -21.95
N ASN A 505 34.51 22.36 -22.94
CA ASN A 505 35.03 22.02 -24.26
C ASN A 505 35.60 23.24 -24.98
N GLN A 506 34.90 24.38 -24.91
CA GLN A 506 35.35 25.64 -25.51
C GLN A 506 36.73 26.08 -25.01
N PHE A 507 37.03 25.84 -23.73
CA PHE A 507 38.29 26.25 -23.10
C PHE A 507 39.24 25.08 -22.85
N ILE A 508 38.98 23.89 -23.40
CA ILE A 508 39.68 22.66 -22.99
C ILE A 508 41.20 22.77 -23.15
N ASN A 509 41.67 23.38 -24.24
CA ASN A 509 43.08 23.58 -24.55
C ASN A 509 43.79 24.58 -23.62
N CYS A 510 43.06 25.28 -22.75
CA CYS A 510 43.60 26.17 -21.74
C CYS A 510 43.87 25.47 -20.40
N PHE A 511 43.56 24.18 -20.28
CA PHE A 511 43.64 23.44 -19.02
C PHE A 511 44.60 22.26 -19.13
N GLU A 512 45.39 22.05 -18.08
CA GLU A 512 46.21 20.86 -17.92
C GLU A 512 45.34 19.61 -17.72
N LYS A 513 45.89 18.44 -18.06
CA LYS A 513 45.16 17.17 -18.02
C LYS A 513 44.66 16.84 -16.61
N GLU A 514 45.47 17.11 -15.61
CA GLU A 514 45.21 16.89 -14.18
C GLU A 514 44.01 17.73 -13.72
N ASN A 515 43.89 18.96 -14.23
CA ASN A 515 42.80 19.88 -13.88
C ASN A 515 41.45 19.37 -14.37
N ILE A 516 41.38 18.89 -15.62
CA ILE A 516 40.14 18.34 -16.19
C ILE A 516 39.76 17.02 -15.50
N THR A 517 40.71 16.11 -15.35
CA THR A 517 40.45 14.79 -14.75
C THR A 517 40.02 14.89 -13.28
N GLU A 518 40.59 15.82 -12.53
CA GLU A 518 40.20 16.10 -11.14
C GLU A 518 38.73 16.51 -11.00
N LEU A 519 38.14 17.22 -11.98
CA LEU A 519 36.71 17.55 -11.95
C LEU A 519 35.81 16.31 -11.97
N PHE A 520 36.26 15.23 -12.62
CA PHE A 520 35.54 13.96 -12.73
C PHE A 520 35.89 13.00 -11.58
N PHE A 521 37.09 13.10 -10.99
CA PHE A 521 37.49 12.29 -9.84
C PHE A 521 36.93 12.79 -8.51
N ARG A 522 36.66 14.09 -8.39
CA ARG A 522 36.13 14.67 -7.15
C ARG A 522 34.87 13.95 -6.70
N LYS A 523 34.68 13.94 -5.37
CA LYS A 523 33.53 13.32 -4.73
C LYS A 523 32.85 14.29 -3.78
N ASN A 524 31.53 14.16 -3.67
CA ASN A 524 30.77 14.85 -2.65
C ASN A 524 30.91 14.15 -1.28
N LYS A 525 30.29 14.71 -0.24
CA LYS A 525 30.28 14.12 1.12
C LYS A 525 29.58 12.76 1.21
N GLU A 526 28.86 12.33 0.17
CA GLU A 526 28.27 10.99 0.06
C GLU A 526 29.20 10.02 -0.69
N ASN A 527 30.41 10.48 -1.07
CA ASN A 527 31.42 9.76 -1.83
C ASN A 527 31.02 9.50 -3.30
N TRP A 528 30.18 10.35 -3.89
CA TRP A 528 29.70 10.22 -5.27
C TRP A 528 30.39 11.23 -6.18
N ASN A 529 30.80 10.76 -7.36
CA ASN A 529 31.36 11.58 -8.41
C ASN A 529 30.28 12.06 -9.41
N PHE A 530 30.70 12.92 -10.34
CA PHE A 530 29.82 13.50 -11.36
C PHE A 530 29.06 12.45 -12.19
N ILE A 531 29.76 11.45 -12.74
CA ILE A 531 29.13 10.46 -13.63
C ILE A 531 28.18 9.55 -12.83
N SER A 532 28.51 9.17 -11.59
CA SER A 532 27.61 8.39 -10.73
C SER A 532 26.33 9.14 -10.37
N LEU A 533 26.42 10.45 -10.14
CA LEU A 533 25.24 11.31 -9.92
C LEU A 533 24.35 11.36 -11.17
N ALA A 534 24.95 11.53 -12.35
CA ALA A 534 24.22 11.53 -13.61
C ALA A 534 23.52 10.18 -13.84
N ALA A 535 24.25 9.08 -13.67
CA ALA A 535 23.74 7.72 -13.80
C ALA A 535 22.64 7.36 -12.79
N LYS A 536 22.51 8.09 -11.68
CA LYS A 536 21.41 7.87 -10.74
C LYS A 536 20.19 8.74 -11.06
N TYR A 537 20.40 10.01 -11.42
CA TYR A 537 19.34 11.02 -11.40
C TYR A 537 18.91 11.52 -12.78
N ARG A 538 19.63 11.20 -13.86
CA ARG A 538 19.32 11.67 -15.22
C ARG A 538 19.26 10.55 -16.24
N SER A 539 18.13 10.47 -16.92
CA SER A 539 17.81 9.46 -17.93
C SER A 539 18.16 9.87 -19.37
N ASP A 540 18.83 11.01 -19.54
CA ASP A 540 19.17 11.64 -20.83
C ASP A 540 20.57 12.27 -20.81
N ALA A 541 21.40 11.92 -19.82
CA ALA A 541 22.67 12.57 -19.56
C ALA A 541 23.86 11.84 -20.15
N MET A 542 23.79 10.51 -20.33
CA MET A 542 24.94 9.69 -20.73
C MET A 542 25.45 10.13 -22.09
N LYS A 543 24.56 10.43 -23.04
CA LYS A 543 24.93 10.93 -24.37
C LYS A 543 25.88 12.12 -24.29
N PHE A 544 25.49 13.18 -23.59
CA PHE A 544 26.31 14.40 -23.49
C PHE A 544 27.64 14.17 -22.78
N ILE A 545 27.68 13.27 -21.79
CA ILE A 545 28.89 12.93 -21.05
C ILE A 545 29.86 12.17 -21.98
N PHE A 546 29.37 11.16 -22.69
CA PHE A 546 30.21 10.34 -23.57
C PHE A 546 30.59 11.04 -24.87
N ASP A 547 29.76 11.95 -25.39
CA ASP A 547 30.14 12.84 -26.49
C ASP A 547 31.32 13.74 -26.07
N PHE A 548 31.23 14.38 -24.89
CA PHE A 548 32.33 15.20 -24.35
C PHE A 548 33.62 14.40 -24.15
N ILE A 549 33.53 13.20 -23.58
CA ILE A 549 34.68 12.30 -23.39
C ILE A 549 35.27 11.89 -24.75
N SER A 550 34.43 11.60 -25.74
CA SER A 550 34.85 11.16 -27.08
C SER A 550 35.57 12.25 -27.86
N GLU A 551 35.12 13.50 -27.75
CA GLU A 551 35.75 14.66 -28.37
C GLU A 551 37.11 15.01 -27.73
N ASN A 552 37.36 14.55 -26.49
CA ASN A 552 38.53 14.92 -25.69
C ASN A 552 39.40 13.71 -25.28
N PRO A 553 39.84 12.84 -26.22
CA PRO A 553 40.49 11.57 -25.91
C PRO A 553 41.84 11.71 -25.19
N TYR A 554 42.55 12.83 -25.36
CA TYR A 554 43.79 13.13 -24.63
C TYR A 554 43.61 13.12 -23.11
N TYR A 555 42.43 13.54 -22.64
CA TYR A 555 42.09 13.69 -21.23
C TYR A 555 41.49 12.41 -20.62
N PHE A 556 40.94 11.51 -21.43
CA PHE A 556 40.16 10.35 -20.98
C PHE A 556 40.65 9.06 -21.63
N ASP A 557 41.84 8.63 -21.24
CA ASP A 557 42.34 7.29 -21.56
C ASP A 557 41.66 6.20 -20.71
N GLU A 558 41.98 4.95 -21.02
CA GLU A 558 41.45 3.78 -20.31
C GLU A 558 41.72 3.80 -18.80
N GLU A 559 42.89 4.30 -18.36
CA GLU A 559 43.30 4.27 -16.96
C GLU A 559 42.48 5.27 -16.16
N ILE A 560 42.27 6.46 -16.74
CA ILE A 560 41.45 7.53 -16.16
C ILE A 560 40.00 7.09 -16.07
N LEU A 561 39.43 6.55 -17.15
CA LEU A 561 38.04 6.08 -17.14
C LEU A 561 37.86 4.89 -16.19
N ASN A 562 38.85 4.01 -16.05
CA ASN A 562 38.83 2.95 -15.05
C ASN A 562 38.71 3.51 -13.65
N LYS A 563 39.51 4.54 -13.31
CA LYS A 563 39.43 5.23 -12.03
C LYS A 563 38.07 5.90 -11.85
N ILE A 564 37.51 6.58 -12.86
CA ILE A 564 36.20 7.24 -12.75
C ILE A 564 35.07 6.22 -12.54
N PHE A 565 35.05 5.14 -13.32
CA PHE A 565 33.97 4.15 -13.31
C PHE A 565 33.97 3.30 -12.05
N ASN A 566 35.15 2.91 -11.57
CA ASN A 566 35.30 2.01 -10.43
C ASN A 566 35.45 2.72 -9.07
N GLN A 567 35.35 4.05 -9.05
CA GLN A 567 35.23 4.79 -7.79
C GLN A 567 33.95 4.37 -7.04
N SER A 568 34.15 3.72 -5.89
CA SER A 568 33.06 3.28 -5.03
C SER A 568 32.57 4.41 -4.12
N THR A 569 31.26 4.40 -3.90
CA THR A 569 30.55 5.18 -2.88
C THR A 569 30.68 4.50 -1.51
N TYR A 570 30.18 5.12 -0.43
CA TYR A 570 30.16 4.48 0.90
C TYR A 570 29.40 3.14 0.93
N SER A 571 28.47 2.94 -0.01
CA SER A 571 27.73 1.68 -0.15
C SER A 571 28.43 0.67 -1.07
N GLU A 572 29.72 0.86 -1.39
CA GLU A 572 30.51 0.04 -2.32
C GLU A 572 30.00 0.06 -3.78
N TRP A 573 29.05 0.95 -4.12
CA TRP A 573 28.51 1.05 -5.48
C TRP A 573 29.36 1.99 -6.32
N ASN A 574 29.60 1.61 -7.56
CA ASN A 574 30.29 2.42 -8.56
C ASN A 574 29.30 2.87 -9.66
N PHE A 575 29.79 3.61 -10.65
CA PHE A 575 28.96 4.13 -11.76
C PHE A 575 28.12 3.05 -12.45
N LEU A 576 28.68 1.87 -12.72
CA LEU A 576 28.01 0.79 -13.44
C LEU A 576 26.84 0.19 -12.64
N TYR A 577 26.91 0.19 -11.31
CA TYR A 577 25.77 -0.22 -10.47
C TYR A 577 24.59 0.74 -10.60
N PHE A 578 24.88 2.05 -10.67
CA PHE A 578 23.84 3.06 -10.86
C PHE A 578 23.23 2.96 -12.26
N LEU A 579 24.08 2.81 -13.28
CA LEU A 579 23.69 2.58 -14.67
C LEU A 579 22.75 1.37 -14.77
N ALA A 580 23.13 0.21 -14.22
CA ALA A 580 22.33 -1.01 -14.27
C ALA A 580 21.00 -0.95 -13.51
N ARG A 581 20.91 -0.12 -12.45
CA ARG A 581 19.71 -0.04 -11.63
C ARG A 581 18.72 1.00 -12.11
N TYR A 582 19.20 2.19 -12.48
CA TYR A 582 18.36 3.38 -12.62
C TYR A 582 18.17 3.82 -14.08
N GLN A 583 19.00 3.38 -15.02
CA GLN A 583 19.02 3.92 -16.38
C GLN A 583 18.21 3.10 -17.39
N THR A 584 17.82 3.75 -18.50
CA THR A 584 17.07 3.13 -19.60
C THR A 584 17.99 2.26 -20.48
N ASN A 585 17.41 1.49 -21.41
CA ASN A 585 18.20 0.72 -22.39
C ASN A 585 19.16 1.65 -23.13
N ASP A 586 18.63 2.74 -23.69
CA ASP A 586 19.36 3.65 -24.57
C ASP A 586 20.57 4.27 -23.86
N GLU A 587 20.39 4.72 -22.62
CA GLU A 587 21.47 5.31 -21.80
C GLU A 587 22.54 4.29 -21.41
N VAL A 588 22.15 3.04 -21.11
CA VAL A 588 23.11 1.95 -20.87
C VAL A 588 23.88 1.65 -22.15
N THR A 589 23.18 1.54 -23.27
CA THR A 589 23.74 1.21 -24.58
C THR A 589 24.71 2.29 -25.08
N ILE A 590 24.45 3.58 -24.85
CA ILE A 590 25.41 4.67 -25.15
C ILE A 590 26.77 4.41 -24.50
N CYS A 591 26.80 4.03 -23.22
CA CYS A 591 28.05 3.72 -22.53
C CYS A 591 28.73 2.47 -23.13
N LEU A 592 27.96 1.42 -23.41
CA LEU A 592 28.48 0.14 -23.91
C LEU A 592 28.99 0.24 -25.36
N ASP A 593 28.31 1.00 -26.20
CA ASP A 593 28.70 1.27 -27.59
C ASP A 593 29.98 2.10 -27.64
N PHE A 594 30.10 3.14 -26.79
CA PHE A 594 31.32 3.92 -26.65
C PHE A 594 32.53 3.01 -26.34
N ILE A 595 32.39 2.11 -25.35
CA ILE A 595 33.46 1.17 -24.99
C ILE A 595 33.78 0.22 -26.16
N SER A 596 32.76 -0.30 -26.84
CA SER A 596 32.91 -1.17 -28.01
C SER A 596 33.66 -0.47 -29.15
N GLU A 597 33.36 0.80 -29.40
CA GLU A 597 34.01 1.61 -30.43
C GLU A 597 35.48 1.85 -30.09
N LYS A 598 35.80 2.25 -28.85
CA LYS A 598 37.18 2.44 -28.41
C LYS A 598 38.00 1.15 -28.50
N PHE A 599 37.41 0.01 -28.14
CA PHE A 599 38.03 -1.29 -28.36
C PHE A 599 38.25 -1.57 -29.85
N LYS A 600 37.24 -1.35 -30.70
CA LYS A 600 37.32 -1.61 -32.14
C LYS A 600 38.45 -0.83 -32.81
N LEU A 601 38.62 0.44 -32.43
CA LEU A 601 39.65 1.36 -32.95
C LEU A 601 41.05 1.04 -32.45
N SER A 602 41.21 0.80 -31.14
CA SER A 602 42.53 0.62 -30.52
C SER A 602 43.03 -0.83 -30.49
N LYS A 603 42.10 -1.81 -30.60
CA LYS A 603 42.33 -3.23 -30.29
C LYS A 603 42.83 -3.50 -28.87
N ASN A 604 42.75 -2.50 -27.98
CA ASN A 604 43.19 -2.64 -26.59
C ASN A 604 42.06 -3.23 -25.72
N THR A 605 42.24 -4.46 -25.25
CA THR A 605 41.27 -5.18 -24.41
C THR A 605 41.04 -4.53 -23.03
N GLN A 606 41.88 -3.59 -22.61
CA GLN A 606 41.66 -2.82 -21.37
C GLN A 606 40.36 -2.02 -21.40
N TRP A 607 39.91 -1.58 -22.59
CA TRP A 607 38.61 -0.94 -22.75
C TRP A 607 37.46 -1.87 -22.35
N LEU A 608 37.50 -3.13 -22.78
CA LEU A 608 36.47 -4.11 -22.42
C LEU A 608 36.49 -4.41 -20.92
N LYS A 609 37.67 -4.45 -20.29
CA LYS A 609 37.84 -4.69 -18.84
C LYS A 609 37.24 -3.60 -17.95
N LEU A 610 36.95 -2.41 -18.50
CA LEU A 610 36.19 -1.38 -17.77
C LEU A 610 34.79 -1.87 -17.37
N ILE A 611 34.17 -2.71 -18.21
CA ILE A 611 32.84 -3.28 -17.99
C ILE A 611 32.96 -4.76 -17.57
N LEU A 612 33.72 -5.55 -18.31
CA LEU A 612 33.91 -6.99 -18.13
C LEU A 612 34.96 -7.26 -17.04
N ASN A 613 34.64 -6.89 -15.81
CA ASN A 613 35.49 -7.11 -14.63
C ASN A 613 34.75 -7.89 -13.53
N ASN A 614 35.39 -8.02 -12.38
CA ASN A 614 34.88 -8.77 -11.23
C ASN A 614 33.55 -8.23 -10.65
N HIS A 615 33.14 -7.02 -11.01
CA HIS A 615 31.84 -6.47 -10.61
C HIS A 615 30.69 -6.89 -11.54
N MET A 616 30.98 -7.43 -12.73
CA MET A 616 29.96 -7.76 -13.74
C MET A 616 28.88 -8.70 -13.20
N GLY A 617 29.25 -9.69 -12.38
CA GLY A 617 28.24 -10.59 -11.80
C GLY A 617 27.28 -9.91 -10.82
N ASN A 618 27.75 -8.92 -10.06
CA ASN A 618 26.88 -8.10 -9.24
C ASN A 618 26.02 -7.14 -10.06
N ILE A 619 26.55 -6.61 -11.16
CA ILE A 619 25.82 -5.77 -12.13
C ILE A 619 24.69 -6.59 -12.77
N LEU A 620 24.97 -7.80 -13.28
CA LEU A 620 23.97 -8.71 -13.82
C LEU A 620 22.90 -9.04 -12.80
N ARG A 621 23.29 -9.34 -11.55
CA ARG A 621 22.34 -9.61 -10.46
C ARG A 621 21.45 -8.41 -10.17
N LEU A 622 22.01 -7.20 -10.15
CA LEU A 622 21.24 -5.98 -9.89
C LEU A 622 20.27 -5.69 -11.03
N ALA A 623 20.74 -5.75 -12.28
CA ALA A 623 19.91 -5.60 -13.47
C ALA A 623 18.78 -6.64 -13.50
N ALA A 624 19.10 -7.91 -13.21
CA ALA A 624 18.14 -9.01 -13.09
C ALA A 624 17.06 -8.77 -12.03
N GLN A 625 17.37 -8.02 -10.97
CA GLN A 625 16.40 -7.64 -9.95
C GLN A 625 15.49 -6.48 -10.38
N SER A 626 16.04 -5.45 -11.03
CA SER A 626 15.37 -4.14 -11.09
C SER A 626 15.01 -3.63 -12.49
N ASN A 627 15.64 -4.10 -13.56
CA ASN A 627 15.54 -3.43 -14.86
C ASN A 627 15.78 -4.39 -16.04
N LEU A 628 14.69 -4.79 -16.70
CA LEU A 628 14.71 -5.69 -17.87
C LEU A 628 15.56 -5.15 -19.01
N ASN A 629 15.43 -3.85 -19.26
CA ASN A 629 16.06 -3.18 -20.39
C ASN A 629 17.58 -3.09 -20.20
N ALA A 630 18.05 -2.69 -19.01
CA ALA A 630 19.47 -2.64 -18.71
C ALA A 630 20.11 -4.04 -18.77
N LEU A 631 19.42 -5.08 -18.25
CA LEU A 631 19.92 -6.45 -18.33
C LEU A 631 20.15 -6.89 -19.77
N SER A 632 19.19 -6.60 -20.66
CA SER A 632 19.30 -6.92 -22.09
C SER A 632 20.53 -6.26 -22.72
N SER A 633 20.80 -4.98 -22.45
CA SER A 633 21.96 -4.27 -23.00
C SER A 633 23.29 -4.87 -22.51
N PHE A 634 23.40 -5.19 -21.22
CA PHE A 634 24.61 -5.84 -20.70
C PHE A 634 24.82 -7.23 -21.29
N LEU A 635 23.75 -8.03 -21.44
CA LEU A 635 23.85 -9.35 -22.09
C LEU A 635 24.24 -9.21 -23.57
N ALA A 636 23.68 -8.26 -24.30
CA ALA A 636 24.04 -7.99 -25.69
C ALA A 636 25.52 -7.61 -25.83
N PHE A 637 26.04 -6.76 -24.94
CA PHE A 637 27.45 -6.38 -24.92
C PHE A 637 28.37 -7.56 -24.59
N ILE A 638 28.00 -8.41 -23.61
CA ILE A 638 28.74 -9.63 -23.31
C ILE A 638 28.73 -10.59 -24.51
N ASN A 639 27.59 -10.73 -25.20
CA ASN A 639 27.47 -11.55 -26.41
C ASN A 639 28.43 -11.06 -27.51
N GLN A 640 28.44 -9.76 -27.76
CA GLN A 640 29.26 -9.14 -28.80
C GLN A 640 30.76 -9.36 -28.59
N HIS A 641 31.22 -9.35 -27.33
CA HIS A 641 32.64 -9.41 -26.98
C HIS A 641 33.04 -10.74 -26.31
N SER A 642 32.24 -11.80 -26.47
CA SER A 642 32.42 -13.06 -25.75
C SER A 642 33.76 -13.74 -26.01
N ASP A 643 34.38 -13.50 -27.17
CA ASP A 643 35.66 -14.09 -27.56
C ASP A 643 36.87 -13.41 -26.93
N HIS A 644 36.67 -12.28 -26.25
CA HIS A 644 37.72 -11.52 -25.55
C HIS A 644 37.69 -11.72 -24.03
N ILE A 645 36.85 -12.63 -23.53
CA ILE A 645 36.72 -12.96 -22.11
C ILE A 645 37.65 -14.13 -21.79
N GLU A 646 38.87 -13.83 -21.33
CA GLU A 646 39.83 -14.87 -20.93
C GLU A 646 39.67 -15.27 -19.46
N LEU A 647 39.60 -14.30 -18.53
CA LEU A 647 39.37 -14.48 -17.08
C LEU A 647 38.78 -13.19 -16.46
N PRO A 648 37.78 -13.27 -15.55
CA PRO A 648 37.06 -14.49 -15.17
C PRO A 648 36.26 -15.02 -16.38
N SER A 649 36.04 -16.33 -16.43
CA SER A 649 35.35 -16.98 -17.55
C SER A 649 33.92 -16.45 -17.67
N LEU A 650 33.30 -16.53 -18.85
CA LEU A 650 31.92 -16.06 -19.06
C LEU A 650 30.97 -16.62 -17.98
N SER A 651 31.13 -17.89 -17.60
CA SER A 651 30.29 -18.50 -16.57
C SER A 651 30.46 -17.89 -15.17
N ASP A 652 31.64 -17.35 -14.84
CA ASP A 652 31.91 -16.77 -13.52
C ASP A 652 31.07 -15.51 -13.28
N PHE A 653 30.74 -14.74 -14.32
CA PHE A 653 29.82 -13.61 -14.18
C PHE A 653 28.44 -14.05 -13.68
N PHE A 654 27.97 -15.22 -14.09
CA PHE A 654 26.66 -15.74 -13.68
C PHE A 654 26.72 -16.48 -12.35
N LEU A 655 27.84 -17.15 -12.06
CA LEU A 655 28.10 -17.85 -10.80
C LEU A 655 28.41 -16.91 -9.63
N HIS A 656 28.89 -15.70 -9.91
CA HIS A 656 29.18 -14.71 -8.88
C HIS A 656 27.96 -14.47 -8.00
N SER A 657 28.21 -14.43 -6.69
CA SER A 657 27.15 -14.25 -5.71
C SER A 657 27.46 -13.11 -4.75
N SER A 658 26.41 -12.45 -4.27
CA SER A 658 26.51 -11.38 -3.28
C SER A 658 26.95 -11.91 -1.90
N LYS A 659 27.13 -11.00 -0.92
CA LYS A 659 27.40 -11.34 0.49
C LYS A 659 26.40 -12.35 1.10
N ASN A 660 25.17 -12.41 0.57
CA ASN A 660 24.13 -13.34 1.01
C ASN A 660 24.01 -14.57 0.07
N ASN A 661 25.02 -14.84 -0.76
CA ASN A 661 25.06 -15.90 -1.77
C ASN A 661 23.96 -15.83 -2.85
N TRP A 662 23.42 -14.63 -3.13
CA TRP A 662 22.50 -14.45 -4.27
C TRP A 662 23.26 -14.25 -5.57
N ASN A 663 22.99 -15.06 -6.59
CA ASN A 663 23.42 -14.85 -7.97
C ASN A 663 22.31 -14.19 -8.82
N CYS A 664 22.57 -13.98 -10.11
CA CYS A 664 21.61 -13.33 -11.02
C CYS A 664 20.30 -14.12 -11.22
N LEU A 665 20.34 -15.46 -11.24
CA LEU A 665 19.13 -16.29 -11.35
C LEU A 665 18.27 -16.19 -10.08
N HIS A 666 18.88 -16.15 -8.89
CA HIS A 666 18.12 -15.95 -7.64
C HIS A 666 17.35 -14.62 -7.66
N ALA A 667 18.01 -13.56 -8.11
CA ALA A 667 17.40 -12.24 -8.24
C ALA A 667 16.24 -12.27 -9.24
N ALA A 668 16.47 -12.79 -10.45
CA ALA A 668 15.43 -12.87 -11.48
C ALA A 668 14.24 -13.74 -11.05
N ALA A 669 14.48 -14.93 -10.48
CA ALA A 669 13.44 -15.86 -10.04
C ALA A 669 12.53 -15.29 -8.94
N ARG A 670 13.03 -14.36 -8.14
CA ARG A 670 12.23 -13.68 -7.10
C ARG A 670 11.48 -12.46 -7.63
N TYR A 671 12.10 -11.68 -8.51
CA TYR A 671 11.63 -10.33 -8.83
C TYR A 671 11.08 -10.16 -10.25
N SER A 672 11.48 -10.97 -11.23
CA SER A 672 11.05 -10.77 -12.62
C SER A 672 11.15 -12.04 -13.50
N PRO A 673 10.01 -12.65 -13.92
CA PRO A 673 10.01 -13.78 -14.86
C PRO A 673 10.61 -13.44 -16.23
N SER A 674 10.43 -12.20 -16.71
CA SER A 674 10.95 -11.75 -18.00
C SER A 674 12.48 -11.72 -18.00
N ASN A 675 13.10 -11.10 -17.00
CA ASN A 675 14.55 -11.14 -16.77
C ASN A 675 15.09 -12.57 -16.65
N LEU A 676 14.36 -13.47 -15.97
CA LEU A 676 14.76 -14.87 -15.87
C LEU A 676 14.77 -15.53 -17.25
N SER A 677 13.75 -15.24 -18.07
CA SER A 677 13.66 -15.74 -19.45
C SER A 677 14.85 -15.27 -20.29
N LEU A 678 15.23 -13.98 -20.19
CA LEU A 678 16.41 -13.45 -20.88
C LEU A 678 17.71 -14.14 -20.44
N LEU A 679 17.91 -14.35 -19.14
CA LEU A 679 19.11 -15.02 -18.62
C LEU A 679 19.19 -16.47 -19.11
N LEU A 680 18.09 -17.21 -19.02
CA LEU A 680 18.03 -18.62 -19.47
C LEU A 680 18.21 -18.72 -20.99
N GLN A 681 17.60 -17.82 -21.76
CA GLN A 681 17.78 -17.75 -23.21
C GLN A 681 19.25 -17.46 -23.57
N PHE A 682 19.89 -16.50 -22.90
CA PHE A 682 21.29 -16.18 -23.13
C PHE A 682 22.21 -17.38 -22.84
N ILE A 683 22.02 -18.05 -21.70
CA ILE A 683 22.80 -19.26 -21.33
C ILE A 683 22.60 -20.37 -22.37
N LYS A 684 21.37 -20.53 -22.88
CA LYS A 684 21.06 -21.50 -23.93
C LYS A 684 21.77 -21.16 -25.25
N GLU A 685 21.73 -19.91 -25.68
CA GLU A 685 22.34 -19.47 -26.95
C GLU A 685 23.87 -19.55 -26.90
N LYS A 686 24.47 -19.35 -25.72
CA LYS A 686 25.92 -19.45 -25.48
C LYS A 686 26.37 -20.76 -24.86
N ARG A 687 25.66 -21.85 -25.18
CA ARG A 687 25.87 -23.14 -24.53
C ARG A 687 27.31 -23.66 -24.60
N ASP A 688 28.02 -23.36 -25.68
CA ASP A 688 29.43 -23.68 -25.93
C ASP A 688 30.41 -22.99 -24.95
N LYS A 689 30.02 -21.83 -24.43
CA LYS A 689 30.81 -21.04 -23.46
C LYS A 689 30.50 -21.40 -22.00
N PHE A 690 29.49 -22.23 -21.74
CA PHE A 690 29.19 -22.75 -20.41
C PHE A 690 29.53 -24.24 -20.37
N SER A 691 30.36 -24.69 -19.43
CA SER A 691 30.52 -26.13 -19.21
C SER A 691 29.28 -26.72 -18.52
N ASP A 692 29.06 -28.02 -18.68
CA ASP A 692 27.99 -28.74 -17.97
C ASP A 692 28.10 -28.54 -16.46
N ILE A 693 29.34 -28.54 -15.93
CA ILE A 693 29.64 -28.29 -14.52
C ILE A 693 29.21 -26.86 -14.13
N ALA A 694 29.47 -25.86 -14.97
CA ALA A 694 29.08 -24.48 -14.69
C ALA A 694 27.55 -24.32 -14.64
N ILE A 695 26.81 -24.93 -15.57
CA ILE A 695 25.33 -24.91 -15.56
C ILE A 695 24.80 -25.62 -14.31
N LYS A 696 25.34 -26.80 -13.98
CA LYS A 696 24.98 -27.54 -12.76
C LYS A 696 25.24 -26.69 -11.52
N ASN A 697 26.41 -26.08 -11.39
CA ASN A 697 26.75 -25.20 -10.27
C ASN A 697 25.81 -24.00 -10.18
N LEU A 698 25.41 -23.40 -11.30
CA LEU A 698 24.49 -22.27 -11.34
C LEU A 698 23.11 -22.67 -10.83
N PHE A 699 22.63 -23.86 -11.19
CA PHE A 699 21.33 -24.39 -10.76
C PHE A 699 21.33 -24.91 -9.31
N PHE A 700 22.44 -25.48 -8.87
CA PHE A 700 22.63 -25.97 -7.49
C PHE A 700 23.00 -24.86 -6.50
N ALA A 701 23.37 -23.67 -6.95
CA ALA A 701 23.72 -22.57 -6.08
C ALA A 701 22.57 -22.25 -5.12
N GLN A 702 22.91 -22.10 -3.83
CA GLN A 702 21.97 -21.75 -2.77
C GLN A 702 22.38 -20.43 -2.14
N ASN A 703 21.38 -19.59 -1.82
CA ASN A 703 21.60 -18.40 -1.02
C ASN A 703 21.89 -18.72 0.46
N ASP A 704 22.12 -17.69 1.27
CA ASP A 704 22.31 -17.74 2.73
C ASP A 704 21.23 -18.52 3.50
N THR A 705 20.00 -18.57 2.98
CA THR A 705 18.90 -19.38 3.54
C THR A 705 18.84 -20.82 2.99
N GLY A 706 19.84 -21.25 2.22
CA GLY A 706 19.85 -22.54 1.54
C GLY A 706 18.86 -22.65 0.38
N ARG A 707 18.28 -21.54 -0.11
CA ARG A 707 17.30 -21.61 -1.21
C ARG A 707 18.02 -21.46 -2.53
N ASN A 708 17.84 -22.42 -3.44
CA ASN A 708 18.19 -22.24 -4.84
C ASN A 708 17.14 -21.38 -5.57
N PHE A 709 17.43 -20.96 -6.79
CA PHE A 709 16.53 -20.10 -7.55
C PHE A 709 15.19 -20.79 -7.90
N LEU A 710 15.18 -22.13 -8.04
CA LEU A 710 13.95 -22.91 -8.27
C LEU A 710 12.99 -22.80 -7.08
N MET A 711 13.50 -22.92 -5.85
CA MET A 711 12.71 -22.74 -4.62
C MET A 711 12.17 -21.31 -4.49
N LEU A 712 12.94 -20.31 -4.95
CA LEU A 712 12.47 -18.92 -4.97
C LEU A 712 11.34 -18.74 -5.99
N ALA A 713 11.52 -19.23 -7.22
CA ALA A 713 10.48 -19.17 -8.25
C ALA A 713 9.21 -19.92 -7.80
N ALA A 714 9.36 -21.09 -7.19
CA ALA A 714 8.26 -21.88 -6.65
C ALA A 714 7.43 -21.12 -5.62
N HIS A 715 8.08 -20.29 -4.80
CA HIS A 715 7.43 -19.50 -3.77
C HIS A 715 6.79 -18.22 -4.29
N TYR A 716 7.45 -17.53 -5.23
CA TYR A 716 7.09 -16.16 -5.62
C TYR A 716 6.41 -16.03 -7.00
N GLN A 717 6.69 -16.91 -7.98
CA GLN A 717 6.38 -16.63 -9.39
C GLN A 717 6.06 -17.88 -10.24
N THR A 718 4.80 -18.05 -10.64
CA THR A 718 4.38 -19.16 -11.53
C THR A 718 4.97 -19.11 -12.93
N ALA A 719 4.96 -17.94 -13.57
CA ALA A 719 5.47 -17.78 -14.94
C ALA A 719 6.96 -18.16 -15.05
N ALA A 720 7.74 -17.96 -13.98
CA ALA A 720 9.14 -18.34 -13.92
C ALA A 720 9.33 -19.87 -13.98
N ILE A 721 8.45 -20.66 -13.34
CA ILE A 721 8.56 -22.12 -13.31
C ILE A 721 8.46 -22.73 -14.70
N ASN A 722 7.49 -22.30 -15.51
CA ASN A 722 7.35 -22.80 -16.89
C ASN A 722 8.62 -22.57 -17.70
N ARG A 723 9.23 -21.39 -17.58
CA ARG A 723 10.48 -21.05 -18.28
C ARG A 723 11.66 -21.91 -17.83
N ILE A 724 11.74 -22.22 -16.53
CA ILE A 724 12.77 -23.11 -16.00
C ILE A 724 12.58 -24.53 -16.50
N ILE A 725 11.34 -25.03 -16.50
CA ILE A 725 11.00 -26.37 -17.01
C ILE A 725 11.34 -26.48 -18.50
N GLU A 726 10.91 -25.51 -19.32
CA GLU A 726 11.22 -25.43 -20.75
C GLU A 726 12.74 -25.49 -20.99
N PHE A 727 13.52 -24.72 -20.22
CA PHE A 727 14.97 -24.74 -20.31
C PHE A 727 15.56 -26.11 -19.95
N MET A 728 15.12 -26.74 -18.85
CA MET A 728 15.60 -28.06 -18.42
C MET A 728 15.30 -29.14 -19.46
N GLN A 729 14.11 -29.12 -20.06
CA GLN A 729 13.73 -30.06 -21.12
C GLN A 729 14.60 -29.91 -22.37
N GLN A 730 14.87 -28.66 -22.77
CA GLN A 730 15.73 -28.36 -23.92
C GLN A 730 17.21 -28.70 -23.69
N GLN A 731 17.65 -28.79 -22.43
CA GLN A 731 19.02 -29.14 -22.03
C GLN A 731 19.10 -30.53 -21.39
N SER A 732 18.37 -31.49 -21.96
CA SER A 732 18.16 -32.83 -21.40
C SER A 732 19.44 -33.63 -21.11
N GLN A 733 20.53 -33.36 -21.83
CA GLN A 733 21.84 -33.98 -21.59
C GLN A 733 22.48 -33.50 -20.27
N VAL A 734 22.32 -32.23 -19.93
CA VAL A 734 22.84 -31.66 -18.67
C VAL A 734 21.95 -32.07 -17.50
N PHE A 735 20.64 -32.02 -17.72
CA PHE A 735 19.61 -32.43 -16.76
C PHE A 735 19.29 -33.92 -16.94
N ASP A 736 20.33 -34.73 -16.78
CA ASP A 736 20.25 -36.17 -16.67
C ASP A 736 19.54 -36.59 -15.37
N ARG A 737 19.33 -37.91 -15.22
CA ARG A 737 18.65 -38.49 -14.05
C ARG A 737 19.32 -38.14 -12.72
N GLU A 738 20.65 -38.12 -12.66
CA GLU A 738 21.37 -37.82 -11.42
C GLU A 738 21.24 -36.34 -11.05
N THR A 739 21.38 -35.46 -12.04
CA THR A 739 21.32 -34.00 -11.88
C THR A 739 19.92 -33.56 -11.46
N LEU A 740 18.88 -34.06 -12.12
CA LEU A 740 17.49 -33.79 -11.74
C LEU A 740 17.18 -34.31 -10.33
N ARG A 741 17.62 -35.52 -10.00
CA ARG A 741 17.48 -36.09 -8.65
C ARG A 741 18.11 -35.17 -7.60
N ASN A 742 19.36 -34.76 -7.80
CA ASN A 742 20.09 -33.93 -6.85
C ASN A 742 19.45 -32.54 -6.71
N LEU A 743 18.98 -31.94 -7.81
CA LEU A 743 18.32 -30.63 -7.81
C LEU A 743 17.00 -30.67 -7.04
N PHE A 744 16.20 -31.71 -7.27
CA PHE A 744 14.85 -31.86 -6.71
C PHE A 744 14.88 -32.32 -5.24
N LEU A 745 15.92 -33.04 -4.82
CA LEU A 745 16.16 -33.43 -3.43
C LEU A 745 16.90 -32.36 -2.62
N GLN A 746 17.41 -31.31 -3.26
CA GLN A 746 18.13 -30.25 -2.56
C GLN A 746 17.23 -29.59 -1.49
N GLN A 747 17.81 -29.32 -0.32
CA GLN A 747 17.09 -28.75 0.83
C GLN A 747 17.61 -27.38 1.21
N ASN A 748 16.70 -26.49 1.62
CA ASN A 748 17.07 -25.24 2.26
C ASN A 748 17.51 -25.43 3.72
N SER A 749 17.87 -24.34 4.40
CA SER A 749 18.37 -24.37 5.77
C SER A 749 17.39 -24.99 6.78
N ASP A 750 16.10 -25.02 6.49
CA ASP A 750 15.06 -25.67 7.31
C ASP A 750 14.82 -27.15 6.95
N GLY A 751 15.44 -27.65 5.89
CA GLY A 751 15.23 -29.00 5.36
C GLY A 751 14.10 -29.08 4.32
N TRP A 752 13.64 -27.96 3.77
CA TRP A 752 12.57 -27.94 2.78
C TRP A 752 13.10 -28.03 1.34
N ASN A 753 12.46 -28.86 0.52
CA ASN A 753 12.68 -28.91 -0.92
C ASN A 753 11.77 -27.95 -1.70
N PHE A 754 11.86 -27.97 -3.02
CA PHE A 754 11.10 -27.08 -3.90
C PHE A 754 9.57 -27.29 -3.84
N LEU A 755 9.07 -28.54 -3.68
CA LEU A 755 7.63 -28.81 -3.49
C LEU A 755 7.12 -28.09 -2.24
N SER A 756 7.92 -28.13 -1.17
CA SER A 756 7.59 -27.46 0.09
C SER A 756 7.70 -25.93 -0.02
N ALA A 757 8.57 -25.42 -0.89
CA ALA A 757 8.67 -23.98 -1.17
C ALA A 757 7.40 -23.44 -1.86
N ALA A 758 6.68 -24.29 -2.61
CA ALA A 758 5.43 -23.97 -3.30
C ALA A 758 4.17 -23.97 -2.40
N HIS A 759 4.29 -24.04 -1.07
CA HIS A 759 3.15 -24.16 -0.13
C HIS A 759 2.10 -23.03 -0.19
N ASN A 760 2.38 -21.91 -0.87
CA ASN A 760 1.43 -20.81 -1.10
C ASN A 760 1.00 -20.71 -2.59
N GLN A 761 1.46 -21.61 -3.46
CA GLN A 761 1.21 -21.56 -4.91
C GLN A 761 0.81 -22.95 -5.46
N PRO A 762 -0.50 -23.32 -5.48
CA PRO A 762 -0.91 -24.68 -5.82
C PRO A 762 -0.62 -25.02 -7.28
N GLY A 763 -0.75 -24.02 -8.16
CA GLY A 763 -0.41 -24.15 -9.59
C GLY A 763 1.08 -24.47 -9.80
N ASN A 764 1.99 -23.88 -9.02
CA ASN A 764 3.42 -24.18 -9.13
C ASN A 764 3.71 -25.62 -8.73
N LEU A 765 3.08 -26.06 -7.63
CA LEU A 765 3.18 -27.45 -7.19
C LEU A 765 2.69 -28.41 -8.27
N GLN A 766 1.55 -28.11 -8.90
CA GLN A 766 1.01 -28.92 -9.99
C GLN A 766 1.97 -28.98 -11.20
N LEU A 767 2.55 -27.85 -11.61
CA LEU A 767 3.52 -27.81 -12.71
C LEU A 767 4.73 -28.70 -12.44
N PHE A 768 5.23 -28.72 -11.20
CA PHE A 768 6.34 -29.61 -10.84
C PHE A 768 5.94 -31.08 -10.85
N LEU A 769 4.76 -31.41 -10.32
CA LEU A 769 4.27 -32.78 -10.33
C LEU A 769 4.10 -33.27 -11.77
N ASN A 770 3.49 -32.47 -12.64
CA ASN A 770 3.37 -32.76 -14.07
C ASN A 770 4.73 -32.94 -14.73
N PHE A 771 5.72 -32.08 -14.43
CA PHE A 771 7.07 -32.25 -14.95
C PHE A 771 7.71 -33.59 -14.55
N ILE A 772 7.50 -34.04 -13.32
CA ILE A 772 7.98 -35.35 -12.85
C ILE A 772 7.26 -36.48 -13.60
N LEU A 773 5.95 -36.36 -13.84
CA LEU A 773 5.16 -37.32 -14.62
C LEU A 773 5.65 -37.42 -16.07
N ASP A 774 5.82 -36.28 -16.72
CA ASP A 774 6.24 -36.18 -18.12
C ASP A 774 7.68 -36.68 -18.33
N ASN A 775 8.47 -36.81 -17.27
CA ASN A 775 9.87 -37.25 -17.28
C ASN A 775 10.11 -38.46 -16.37
N PHE A 776 9.12 -39.36 -16.27
CA PHE A 776 9.17 -40.52 -15.37
C PHE A 776 10.37 -41.44 -15.63
N ASP A 777 10.84 -41.55 -16.88
CA ASP A 777 12.04 -42.28 -17.26
C ASP A 777 13.32 -41.75 -16.56
N LYS A 778 13.34 -40.45 -16.27
CA LYS A 778 14.43 -39.78 -15.53
C LYS A 778 14.24 -39.85 -14.02
N PHE A 779 13.02 -40.05 -13.53
CA PHE A 779 12.72 -40.17 -12.10
C PHE A 779 12.25 -41.58 -11.76
N ASN A 780 13.16 -42.44 -11.26
CA ASN A 780 12.70 -43.75 -10.78
C ASN A 780 11.76 -43.62 -9.57
N THR A 781 10.90 -44.61 -9.35
CA THR A 781 9.92 -44.65 -8.25
C THR A 781 10.54 -44.35 -6.89
N LYS A 782 11.77 -44.83 -6.63
CA LYS A 782 12.51 -44.53 -5.38
C LYS A 782 12.78 -43.04 -5.21
N THR A 783 13.26 -42.37 -6.26
CA THR A 783 13.56 -40.92 -6.23
C THR A 783 12.28 -40.10 -6.05
N ILE A 784 11.19 -40.46 -6.74
CA ILE A 784 9.92 -39.75 -6.60
C ILE A 784 9.41 -39.84 -5.16
N LYS A 785 9.49 -41.03 -4.55
CA LYS A 785 9.17 -41.21 -3.12
C LYS A 785 10.05 -40.35 -2.22
N GLU A 786 11.36 -40.32 -2.48
CA GLU A 786 12.30 -39.48 -1.73
C GLU A 786 11.93 -37.99 -1.82
N ILE A 787 11.50 -37.50 -3.00
CA ILE A 787 11.10 -36.10 -3.23
C ILE A 787 9.78 -35.77 -2.50
N ILE A 788 8.74 -36.60 -2.65
CA ILE A 788 7.40 -36.33 -2.10
C ILE A 788 7.37 -36.47 -0.58
N PHE A 789 8.04 -37.50 -0.04
CA PHE A 789 8.06 -37.80 1.38
C PHE A 789 9.26 -37.19 2.12
N GLN A 790 9.99 -36.29 1.47
CA GLN A 790 11.11 -35.61 2.08
C GLN A 790 10.68 -34.85 3.33
N LYS A 791 11.34 -35.14 4.46
CA LYS A 791 11.07 -34.51 5.75
C LYS A 791 12.05 -33.36 5.98
N ASN A 792 11.54 -32.25 6.50
CA ASN A 792 12.35 -31.16 7.00
C ASN A 792 12.95 -31.47 8.38
N LYS A 793 13.72 -30.53 8.96
CA LYS A 793 14.34 -30.69 10.30
C LYS A 793 13.33 -30.89 11.45
N ARG A 794 12.05 -30.62 11.22
CA ARG A 794 10.95 -30.82 12.17
C ARG A 794 10.14 -32.09 11.91
N GLY A 795 10.49 -32.87 10.89
CA GLY A 795 9.78 -34.08 10.49
C GLY A 795 8.57 -33.83 9.58
N TYR A 796 8.39 -32.62 9.07
CA TYR A 796 7.28 -32.25 8.18
C TYR A 796 7.62 -32.46 6.70
N THR A 797 6.65 -32.93 5.93
CA THR A 797 6.70 -33.07 4.47
C THR A 797 5.90 -31.97 3.78
N CYS A 798 5.95 -31.89 2.44
CA CYS A 798 5.13 -30.92 1.69
C CYS A 798 3.63 -31.09 1.97
N LEU A 799 3.15 -32.33 2.19
CA LEU A 799 1.77 -32.60 2.58
C LEU A 799 1.39 -31.92 3.90
N HIS A 800 2.30 -31.86 4.88
CA HIS A 800 2.01 -31.19 6.15
C HIS A 800 1.78 -29.68 5.99
N LEU A 801 2.51 -29.05 5.06
CA LEU A 801 2.31 -27.64 4.72
C LEU A 801 1.03 -27.44 3.93
N ALA A 802 0.78 -28.27 2.91
CA ALA A 802 -0.44 -28.21 2.11
C ALA A 802 -1.69 -28.40 2.98
N VAL A 803 -1.68 -29.36 3.92
CA VAL A 803 -2.77 -29.56 4.88
C VAL A 803 -3.03 -28.32 5.74
N ARG A 804 -2.01 -27.55 6.08
CA ARG A 804 -2.14 -26.40 6.98
C ARG A 804 -2.55 -25.13 6.24
N TYR A 805 -2.04 -24.93 5.04
CA TYR A 805 -2.13 -23.65 4.35
C TYR A 805 -2.86 -23.70 3.00
N GLN A 806 -3.08 -24.88 2.41
CA GLN A 806 -3.42 -24.99 0.98
C GLN A 806 -4.14 -26.31 0.62
N PRO A 807 -5.48 -26.37 0.75
CA PRO A 807 -6.25 -27.59 0.51
C PRO A 807 -6.18 -28.04 -0.96
N ASP A 808 -6.15 -27.12 -1.93
CA ASP A 808 -6.05 -27.46 -3.36
C ASP A 808 -4.76 -28.24 -3.70
N SER A 809 -3.66 -27.95 -3.01
CA SER A 809 -2.41 -28.70 -3.19
C SER A 809 -2.51 -30.12 -2.67
N ILE A 810 -3.38 -30.39 -1.68
CA ILE A 810 -3.61 -31.77 -1.23
C ILE A 810 -4.24 -32.58 -2.34
N LYS A 811 -5.24 -32.01 -3.03
CA LYS A 811 -5.83 -32.67 -4.20
C LYS A 811 -4.76 -32.98 -5.26
N ASN A 812 -3.95 -32.00 -5.65
CA ASN A 812 -2.90 -32.21 -6.66
C ASN A 812 -1.87 -33.29 -6.26
N ILE A 813 -1.48 -33.35 -4.98
CA ILE A 813 -0.56 -34.38 -4.49
C ILE A 813 -1.24 -35.76 -4.45
N LEU A 814 -2.50 -35.84 -4.03
CA LEU A 814 -3.26 -37.09 -3.99
C LEU A 814 -3.52 -37.64 -5.39
N ASP A 815 -3.90 -36.79 -6.34
CA ASP A 815 -4.09 -37.15 -7.74
C ASP A 815 -2.77 -37.68 -8.35
N PHE A 816 -1.63 -37.11 -7.97
CA PHE A 816 -0.32 -37.65 -8.37
C PHE A 816 -0.02 -39.01 -7.73
N ILE A 817 -0.31 -39.18 -6.44
CA ILE A 817 -0.10 -40.46 -5.73
C ILE A 817 -1.00 -41.55 -6.33
N ASP A 818 -2.24 -41.21 -6.71
CA ASP A 818 -3.20 -42.13 -7.32
C ASP A 818 -2.65 -42.79 -8.58
N GLN A 819 -1.99 -42.02 -9.45
CA GLN A 819 -1.37 -42.53 -10.69
C GLN A 819 -0.36 -43.67 -10.44
N TYR A 820 0.21 -43.77 -9.23
CA TYR A 820 1.15 -44.81 -8.83
C TYR A 820 0.81 -45.46 -7.50
N ILE A 821 -0.48 -45.57 -7.18
CA ILE A 821 -0.98 -45.97 -5.86
C ILE A 821 -0.28 -47.20 -5.28
N ASP A 822 -0.06 -48.23 -6.11
CA ASP A 822 0.58 -49.50 -5.74
C ASP A 822 2.01 -49.31 -5.21
N SER A 823 2.73 -48.34 -5.79
CA SER A 823 4.07 -48.01 -5.34
C SER A 823 4.05 -47.19 -4.06
N PHE A 824 3.09 -46.30 -3.85
CA PHE A 824 3.12 -45.30 -2.77
C PHE A 824 2.39 -45.70 -1.49
N THR A 825 1.51 -46.71 -1.56
CA THR A 825 0.59 -47.08 -0.46
C THR A 825 1.33 -47.26 0.87
N HIS A 826 2.41 -48.03 0.90
CA HIS A 826 3.12 -48.34 2.16
C HIS A 826 3.73 -47.11 2.84
N GLU A 827 4.50 -46.30 2.11
CA GLU A 827 5.12 -45.09 2.67
C GLU A 827 4.08 -44.03 3.03
N PHE A 828 3.00 -43.94 2.24
CA PHE A 828 1.92 -43.01 2.51
C PHE A 828 1.15 -43.38 3.78
N GLU A 829 0.83 -44.66 3.99
CA GLU A 829 0.26 -45.18 5.24
C GLU A 829 1.12 -44.82 6.45
N GLN A 830 2.44 -45.04 6.35
CA GLN A 830 3.36 -44.67 7.42
C GLN A 830 3.32 -43.17 7.71
N LEU A 831 3.27 -42.31 6.68
CA LEU A 831 3.20 -40.86 6.85
C LEU A 831 1.89 -40.42 7.52
N LEU A 832 0.76 -41.00 7.13
CA LEU A 832 -0.56 -40.67 7.66
C LEU A 832 -0.65 -40.93 9.17
N LEU A 833 0.02 -41.99 9.65
CA LEU A 833 0.01 -42.39 11.04
C LEU A 833 1.17 -41.81 11.87
N ALA A 834 2.27 -41.40 11.21
CA ALA A 834 3.43 -40.85 11.88
C ALA A 834 3.07 -39.59 12.67
N LYS A 835 3.37 -39.60 13.97
CA LYS A 835 3.27 -38.42 14.82
C LYS A 835 4.50 -37.53 14.61
N ASN A 836 4.27 -36.23 14.42
CA ASN A 836 5.34 -35.24 14.41
C ASN A 836 5.89 -34.97 15.83
N LYS A 837 6.86 -34.04 15.94
CA LYS A 837 7.46 -33.60 17.22
C LYS A 837 6.46 -33.00 18.23
N HIS A 838 5.23 -32.67 17.83
CA HIS A 838 4.14 -32.20 18.67
C HIS A 838 3.01 -33.25 18.82
N GLU A 839 3.33 -34.53 18.58
CA GLU A 839 2.42 -35.67 18.65
C GLU A 839 1.21 -35.63 17.70
N LYS A 840 1.19 -34.73 16.71
CA LYS A 840 0.09 -34.64 15.73
C LYS A 840 0.45 -35.41 14.46
N ASN A 841 -0.46 -36.23 13.97
CA ASN A 841 -0.35 -36.89 12.66
C ASN A 841 -1.02 -36.06 11.56
N LEU A 842 -0.79 -36.42 10.29
CA LEU A 842 -1.26 -35.65 9.13
C LEU A 842 -2.79 -35.55 9.05
N LEU A 843 -3.50 -36.64 9.38
CA LEU A 843 -4.97 -36.70 9.40
C LEU A 843 -5.58 -35.78 10.48
N LEU A 844 -4.95 -35.71 11.65
CA LEU A 844 -5.39 -34.81 12.71
C LEU A 844 -5.07 -33.35 12.38
N LEU A 845 -4.00 -33.08 11.64
CA LEU A 845 -3.68 -31.73 11.18
C LEU A 845 -4.72 -31.20 10.19
N SER A 846 -5.22 -32.03 9.26
CA SER A 846 -6.25 -31.59 8.30
C SER A 846 -7.54 -31.20 8.98
N LEU A 847 -8.00 -32.00 9.95
CA LEU A 847 -9.19 -31.67 10.75
C LEU A 847 -9.06 -30.37 11.55
N ASN A 848 -7.85 -30.03 12.02
CA ASN A 848 -7.65 -28.88 12.90
C ASN A 848 -7.47 -27.54 12.16
N TYR A 849 -6.97 -27.56 10.92
CA TYR A 849 -6.63 -26.33 10.21
C TYR A 849 -7.53 -26.07 8.98
N GLN A 850 -7.85 -27.08 8.18
CA GLN A 850 -8.49 -26.92 6.86
C GLN A 850 -9.44 -28.11 6.59
N SER A 851 -10.75 -27.92 6.76
CA SER A 851 -11.75 -28.99 6.56
C SER A 851 -11.73 -29.59 5.14
N ASP A 852 -11.39 -28.79 4.14
CA ASP A 852 -11.40 -29.21 2.73
C ASP A 852 -10.26 -30.21 2.43
N ALA A 853 -9.09 -30.03 3.06
CA ALA A 853 -8.01 -31.02 2.97
C ALA A 853 -8.43 -32.38 3.56
N ALA A 854 -9.20 -32.37 4.66
CA ALA A 854 -9.74 -33.59 5.24
C ALA A 854 -10.76 -34.25 4.29
N ILE A 855 -11.60 -33.46 3.62
CA ILE A 855 -12.55 -33.95 2.61
C ILE A 855 -11.81 -34.62 1.43
N HIS A 856 -10.73 -34.02 0.92
CA HIS A 856 -9.93 -34.64 -0.14
C HIS A 856 -9.33 -35.99 0.27
N PHE A 857 -8.77 -36.10 1.47
CA PHE A 857 -8.30 -37.39 1.99
C PHE A 857 -9.43 -38.41 2.12
N LEU A 858 -10.61 -38.02 2.64
CA LEU A 858 -11.75 -38.94 2.76
C LEU A 858 -12.23 -39.44 1.39
N SER A 859 -12.31 -38.56 0.39
CA SER A 859 -12.63 -38.94 -0.99
C SER A 859 -11.63 -39.96 -1.53
N PHE A 860 -10.34 -39.71 -1.36
CA PHE A 860 -9.27 -40.59 -1.80
C PHE A 860 -9.33 -41.97 -1.11
N PHE A 861 -9.51 -42.02 0.21
CA PHE A 861 -9.63 -43.30 0.92
C PHE A 861 -10.86 -44.10 0.51
N ASN A 862 -11.99 -43.43 0.25
CA ASN A 862 -13.20 -44.10 -0.24
C ASN A 862 -13.01 -44.71 -1.63
N GLN A 863 -12.13 -44.14 -2.47
CA GLN A 863 -11.80 -44.69 -3.79
C GLN A 863 -10.84 -45.89 -3.68
N HIS A 864 -10.00 -45.97 -2.65
CA HIS A 864 -8.94 -46.98 -2.50
C HIS A 864 -9.06 -47.82 -1.23
N VAL A 865 -10.29 -48.16 -0.82
CA VAL A 865 -10.59 -48.85 0.45
C VAL A 865 -9.79 -50.13 0.64
N ASP A 866 -9.61 -50.91 -0.42
CA ASP A 866 -8.92 -52.21 -0.37
C ASP A 866 -7.41 -52.05 -0.16
N ARG A 867 -6.83 -50.95 -0.67
CA ARG A 867 -5.39 -50.65 -0.55
C ARG A 867 -5.02 -50.20 0.85
N PHE A 868 -5.92 -49.48 1.52
CA PHE A 868 -5.74 -48.98 2.89
C PHE A 868 -6.46 -49.83 3.95
N ALA A 869 -6.70 -51.12 3.65
CA ALA A 869 -7.42 -52.02 4.56
C ALA A 869 -6.73 -52.17 5.92
N THR A 870 -5.39 -52.04 5.97
CA THR A 870 -4.58 -52.06 7.20
C THR A 870 -4.94 -50.93 8.16
N LEU A 871 -5.40 -49.77 7.64
CA LEU A 871 -5.80 -48.60 8.43
C LEU A 871 -7.19 -48.75 9.03
N LYS A 872 -8.06 -49.66 8.54
CA LYS A 872 -9.45 -49.82 9.03
C LYS A 872 -9.52 -50.07 10.54
N ASN A 873 -8.51 -50.76 11.10
CA ASN A 873 -8.45 -51.07 12.52
C ASN A 873 -7.75 -49.99 13.36
N ASN A 874 -7.16 -48.96 12.74
CA ASN A 874 -6.43 -47.92 13.44
C ASN A 874 -7.39 -46.86 14.03
N GLU A 875 -7.30 -46.62 15.35
CA GLU A 875 -8.20 -45.69 16.06
C GLU A 875 -8.09 -44.23 15.57
N ILE A 876 -6.92 -43.80 15.12
CA ILE A 876 -6.72 -42.44 14.57
C ILE A 876 -7.49 -42.31 13.26
N PHE A 877 -7.34 -43.31 12.38
CA PHE A 877 -8.02 -43.34 11.08
C PHE A 877 -9.54 -43.42 11.25
N LYS A 878 -10.02 -44.29 12.14
CA LYS A 878 -11.44 -44.40 12.50
C LYS A 878 -12.03 -43.06 12.95
N LYS A 879 -11.33 -42.38 13.86
CA LYS A 879 -11.73 -41.06 14.36
C LYS A 879 -11.73 -40.02 13.24
N PHE A 880 -10.72 -40.05 12.36
CA PHE A 880 -10.64 -39.16 11.21
C PHE A 880 -11.86 -39.33 10.29
N ILE A 881 -12.18 -40.55 9.84
CA ILE A 881 -13.34 -40.83 8.98
C ILE A 881 -14.62 -40.26 9.61
N CYS A 882 -14.85 -40.53 10.90
CA CYS A 882 -16.05 -40.06 11.59
C CYS A 882 -16.11 -38.54 11.72
N GLN A 883 -14.99 -37.86 12.01
CA GLN A 883 -14.95 -36.41 12.15
C GLN A 883 -15.09 -35.70 10.81
N THR A 884 -14.42 -36.20 9.76
CA THR A 884 -14.54 -35.64 8.41
C THR A 884 -15.93 -35.85 7.83
N PHE A 885 -16.56 -37.00 8.09
CA PHE A 885 -17.94 -37.28 7.67
C PHE A 885 -18.92 -36.21 8.17
N LEU A 886 -18.77 -35.77 9.42
CA LEU A 886 -19.61 -34.71 10.01
C LEU A 886 -19.31 -33.31 9.47
N LEU A 887 -18.14 -33.10 8.86
CA LEU A 887 -17.73 -31.82 8.26
C LEU A 887 -18.12 -31.73 6.78
N SER A 888 -18.25 -32.87 6.10
CA SER A 888 -18.60 -32.92 4.67
C SER A 888 -20.00 -32.38 4.41
N LYS A 889 -20.14 -31.62 3.33
CA LYS A 889 -21.42 -31.18 2.76
C LYS A 889 -21.69 -31.78 1.39
N ASP A 890 -20.74 -32.55 0.86
CA ASP A 890 -20.88 -33.23 -0.42
C ASP A 890 -21.73 -34.49 -0.22
N GLN A 891 -22.95 -34.45 -0.77
CA GLN A 891 -23.93 -35.53 -0.66
C GLN A 891 -23.43 -36.85 -1.26
N THR A 892 -22.67 -36.79 -2.36
CA THR A 892 -22.11 -37.97 -3.03
C THR A 892 -21.07 -38.60 -2.13
N LEU A 893 -20.15 -37.80 -1.58
CA LEU A 893 -19.13 -38.28 -0.67
C LEU A 893 -19.73 -38.88 0.61
N ILE A 894 -20.78 -38.26 1.17
CA ILE A 894 -21.50 -38.76 2.36
C ILE A 894 -22.13 -40.13 2.06
N LYS A 895 -22.82 -40.29 0.91
CA LYS A 895 -23.41 -41.58 0.50
C LYS A 895 -22.34 -42.67 0.35
N THR A 896 -21.25 -42.37 -0.37
CA THR A 896 -20.16 -43.32 -0.58
C THR A 896 -19.49 -43.71 0.75
N THR A 897 -19.24 -42.74 1.63
CA THR A 897 -18.66 -43.00 2.96
C THR A 897 -19.58 -43.89 3.81
N LEU A 898 -20.90 -43.66 3.77
CA LEU A 898 -21.88 -44.49 4.47
C LEU A 898 -21.88 -45.93 3.95
N ALA A 899 -21.81 -46.13 2.64
CA ALA A 899 -21.78 -47.46 2.04
C ALA A 899 -20.53 -48.25 2.46
N ILE A 900 -19.39 -47.58 2.58
CA ILE A 900 -18.09 -48.20 2.85
C ILE A 900 -17.86 -48.40 4.37
N HIS A 901 -18.24 -47.41 5.18
CA HIS A 901 -17.87 -47.33 6.60
C HIS A 901 -19.07 -47.34 7.55
N SER A 902 -20.22 -47.88 7.14
CA SER A 902 -21.47 -47.94 7.92
C SER A 902 -21.25 -48.45 9.35
N ASP A 903 -20.61 -49.61 9.53
CA ASP A 903 -20.40 -50.22 10.83
C ASP A 903 -19.54 -49.36 11.77
N LEU A 904 -18.49 -48.75 11.22
CA LEU A 904 -17.61 -47.84 11.97
C LEU A 904 -18.35 -46.60 12.44
N LEU A 905 -19.10 -45.98 11.53
CA LEU A 905 -19.91 -44.81 11.82
C LEU A 905 -20.94 -45.15 12.89
N VAL A 906 -21.68 -46.24 12.72
CA VAL A 906 -22.67 -46.75 13.69
C VAL A 906 -22.05 -46.97 15.07
N ASP A 907 -20.90 -47.63 15.16
CA ASP A 907 -20.24 -47.91 16.44
C ASP A 907 -19.73 -46.63 17.13
N ASN A 908 -19.12 -45.72 16.37
CA ASN A 908 -18.65 -44.44 16.92
C ASN A 908 -19.81 -43.57 17.42
N PHE A 909 -20.91 -43.50 16.67
CA PHE A 909 -22.11 -42.77 17.09
C PHE A 909 -22.78 -43.41 18.30
N TYR A 910 -22.80 -44.74 18.37
CA TYR A 910 -23.28 -45.47 19.54
C TYR A 910 -22.43 -45.17 20.78
N ARG A 911 -21.10 -45.17 20.66
CA ARG A 911 -20.17 -44.79 21.75
C ARG A 911 -20.39 -43.35 22.22
N LEU A 912 -20.58 -42.39 21.32
CA LEU A 912 -20.86 -40.98 21.67
C LEU A 912 -22.17 -40.81 22.45
N ALA A 913 -23.19 -41.59 22.10
CA ALA A 913 -24.49 -41.56 22.78
C ALA A 913 -24.50 -42.22 24.16
N PHE A 914 -23.55 -43.10 24.45
CA PHE A 914 -23.47 -43.87 25.71
C PHE A 914 -22.31 -43.48 26.64
N ASN A 915 -21.40 -42.60 26.22
CA ASN A 915 -20.31 -42.14 27.08
C ASN A 915 -20.85 -41.16 28.17
N GLU A 916 -20.75 -41.57 29.43
CA GLU A 916 -21.28 -40.85 30.60
C GLU A 916 -20.75 -39.41 30.74
N MET A 917 -19.54 -39.14 30.24
CA MET A 917 -18.95 -37.79 30.25
C MET A 917 -19.41 -36.88 29.11
N THR A 918 -19.98 -37.42 28.02
CA THR A 918 -20.52 -36.64 26.89
C THR A 918 -22.03 -36.44 26.95
N ILE A 919 -22.75 -37.22 27.75
CA ILE A 919 -24.19 -37.03 28.02
C ILE A 919 -24.52 -35.57 28.41
N PRO A 920 -23.75 -34.85 29.25
CA PRO A 920 -24.00 -33.43 29.55
C PRO A 920 -23.75 -32.47 28.38
N ARG A 921 -22.85 -32.83 27.44
CA ARG A 921 -22.50 -32.01 26.27
C ARG A 921 -23.49 -32.19 25.11
N CYS A 922 -24.06 -33.38 24.96
CA CYS A 922 -25.17 -33.64 24.02
C CYS A 922 -26.49 -32.99 24.47
N THR A 923 -26.55 -32.46 25.69
CA THR A 923 -27.78 -31.98 26.35
C THR A 923 -27.71 -30.54 26.83
N GLN A 924 -26.78 -29.72 26.28
CA GLN A 924 -26.36 -28.38 26.75
C GLN A 924 -27.44 -27.29 27.01
N PHE A 925 -28.73 -27.62 27.04
CA PHE A 925 -29.83 -26.74 27.44
C PHE A 925 -30.78 -27.29 28.52
N PHE A 926 -30.51 -28.44 29.14
CA PHE A 926 -31.34 -28.91 30.25
C PHE A 926 -30.50 -29.18 31.51
N SER A 927 -30.85 -28.48 32.59
CA SER A 927 -30.55 -28.90 33.97
C SER A 927 -31.13 -30.29 34.19
N LEU A 928 -30.29 -31.34 34.16
CA LEU A 928 -30.78 -32.70 34.12
C LEU A 928 -30.94 -33.33 35.51
N LYS A 929 -32.20 -33.66 35.84
CA LYS A 929 -32.56 -34.85 36.62
C LYS A 929 -32.24 -36.12 35.80
N MET A 930 -31.91 -37.23 36.47
CA MET A 930 -31.51 -38.52 35.88
C MET A 930 -32.44 -39.10 34.79
N CYS A 931 -33.70 -38.69 34.70
CA CYS A 931 -34.73 -39.32 33.86
C CYS A 931 -34.55 -39.15 32.34
N CYS A 932 -33.90 -38.10 31.82
CA CYS A 932 -33.73 -37.94 30.35
C CYS A 932 -32.58 -38.76 29.76
N SER A 933 -31.70 -39.35 30.58
CA SER A 933 -30.64 -40.25 30.10
C SER A 933 -31.20 -41.52 29.45
N LYS A 934 -32.39 -41.96 29.89
CA LYS A 934 -33.07 -43.16 29.36
C LYS A 934 -33.64 -42.89 27.96
N GLN A 935 -34.34 -41.77 27.76
CA GLN A 935 -34.87 -41.36 26.44
C GLN A 935 -33.76 -41.14 25.39
N LEU A 936 -32.62 -40.54 25.78
CA LEU A 936 -31.49 -40.35 24.87
C LEU A 936 -30.86 -41.70 24.45
N LYS A 937 -30.74 -42.64 25.39
CA LYS A 937 -30.27 -44.01 25.13
C LYS A 937 -31.24 -44.77 24.21
N THR A 938 -32.55 -44.66 24.43
CA THR A 938 -33.57 -45.26 23.55
C THR A 938 -33.56 -44.64 22.16
N ALA A 939 -33.41 -43.33 22.05
CA ALA A 939 -33.31 -42.61 20.78
C ALA A 939 -32.05 -43.00 19.99
N ALA A 940 -30.90 -43.11 20.65
CA ALA A 940 -29.66 -43.56 20.03
C ALA A 940 -29.71 -45.03 19.61
N GLN A 941 -30.39 -45.89 20.38
CA GLN A 941 -30.63 -47.28 20.00
C GLN A 941 -31.57 -47.38 18.79
N ALA A 942 -32.66 -46.62 18.75
CA ALA A 942 -33.56 -46.54 17.61
C ALA A 942 -32.83 -46.01 16.35
N PHE A 943 -31.93 -45.04 16.50
CA PHE A 943 -31.12 -44.51 15.42
C PHE A 943 -30.11 -45.54 14.88
N LYS A 944 -29.47 -46.31 15.76
CA LYS A 944 -28.56 -47.41 15.42
C LYS A 944 -29.29 -48.54 14.69
N ASP A 945 -30.48 -48.88 15.16
CA ASP A 945 -31.31 -49.89 14.53
C ASP A 945 -31.72 -49.47 13.11
N LEU A 946 -31.99 -48.18 12.91
CA LEU A 946 -32.27 -47.60 11.60
C LEU A 946 -31.06 -47.64 10.65
N LEU A 947 -29.89 -47.20 11.12
CA LEU A 947 -28.65 -47.27 10.34
C LEU A 947 -28.29 -48.70 9.90
N LYS A 948 -28.63 -49.72 10.70
CA LYS A 948 -28.38 -51.14 10.38
C LYS A 948 -29.34 -51.76 9.35
N ARG A 949 -30.53 -51.19 9.19
CA ARG A 949 -31.60 -51.73 8.32
C ARG A 949 -31.62 -51.07 6.94
N GLY A 950 -30.84 -49.99 6.75
CA GLY A 950 -30.94 -49.07 5.60
C GLY A 950 -31.84 -47.89 5.95
N LEU A 951 -31.47 -46.68 5.48
CA LEU A 951 -32.16 -45.42 5.79
C LEU A 951 -33.00 -44.94 4.61
N HIS A 952 -34.30 -44.68 4.84
CA HIS A 952 -35.18 -43.95 3.94
C HIS A 952 -35.47 -42.53 4.45
N ALA A 953 -35.92 -41.64 3.55
CA ALA A 953 -36.24 -40.25 3.88
C ALA A 953 -37.25 -40.12 5.02
N ASN A 954 -38.29 -40.97 5.01
CA ASN A 954 -39.34 -40.96 6.02
C ASN A 954 -38.85 -41.43 7.39
N ASP A 955 -37.87 -42.33 7.42
CA ASP A 955 -37.36 -42.90 8.67
C ASP A 955 -36.66 -41.85 9.55
N LEU A 956 -35.92 -40.93 8.95
CA LEU A 956 -35.28 -39.82 9.67
C LEU A 956 -36.35 -38.87 10.23
N MET A 957 -37.41 -38.63 9.46
CA MET A 957 -38.50 -37.74 9.86
C MET A 957 -39.29 -38.33 11.04
N GLU A 958 -39.66 -39.61 10.97
CA GLU A 958 -40.31 -40.35 12.06
C GLU A 958 -39.45 -40.41 13.32
N LEU A 959 -38.15 -40.64 13.16
CA LEU A 959 -37.23 -40.71 14.29
C LEU A 959 -37.07 -39.35 14.98
N LYS A 960 -37.06 -38.24 14.24
CA LYS A 960 -37.08 -36.89 14.84
C LYS A 960 -38.39 -36.59 15.57
N ILE A 961 -39.52 -37.10 15.05
CA ILE A 961 -40.84 -36.93 15.68
C ILE A 961 -40.91 -37.73 17.00
N MET A 962 -40.53 -39.01 16.97
CA MET A 962 -40.52 -39.86 18.17
C MET A 962 -39.47 -39.43 19.19
N TYR A 963 -38.32 -38.93 18.73
CA TYR A 963 -37.18 -38.59 19.59
C TYR A 963 -36.57 -37.23 19.19
N PRO A 964 -37.20 -36.09 19.57
CA PRO A 964 -36.75 -34.75 19.19
C PRO A 964 -35.32 -34.40 19.62
N ALA A 965 -34.82 -35.09 20.65
CA ALA A 965 -33.47 -34.94 21.16
C ALA A 965 -32.38 -35.34 20.15
N VAL A 966 -32.69 -36.18 19.15
CA VAL A 966 -31.74 -36.61 18.11
C VAL A 966 -31.32 -35.45 17.20
N ALA A 967 -32.15 -34.42 17.07
CA ALA A 967 -31.84 -33.23 16.26
C ALA A 967 -30.95 -32.19 16.97
N ARG A 968 -30.37 -32.50 18.15
CA ARG A 968 -29.61 -31.56 18.98
C ARG A 968 -28.24 -32.12 19.39
N GLY A 969 -27.30 -31.23 19.75
CA GLY A 969 -25.95 -31.61 20.17
C GLY A 969 -25.14 -32.31 19.06
N GLU A 970 -24.25 -33.22 19.43
CA GLU A 970 -23.45 -34.01 18.48
C GLU A 970 -24.29 -34.98 17.63
N LEU A 971 -25.38 -35.54 18.19
CA LEU A 971 -26.36 -36.36 17.44
C LEU A 971 -27.10 -35.52 16.38
N GLY A 972 -27.34 -34.23 16.66
CA GLY A 972 -27.97 -33.30 15.73
C GLY A 972 -27.12 -33.01 14.49
N LYS A 973 -25.79 -32.97 14.62
CA LYS A 973 -24.88 -32.81 13.47
C LYS A 973 -24.96 -34.01 12.53
N LEU A 974 -25.01 -35.21 13.10
CA LEU A 974 -25.20 -36.45 12.36
C LEU A 974 -26.55 -36.52 11.67
N TYR A 975 -27.62 -36.20 12.41
CA TYR A 975 -28.97 -36.10 11.86
C TYR A 975 -29.02 -35.11 10.69
N GLN A 976 -28.39 -33.93 10.83
CA GLN A 976 -28.36 -32.92 9.77
C GLN A 976 -27.62 -33.42 8.52
N ALA A 977 -26.46 -34.08 8.67
CA ALA A 977 -25.71 -34.63 7.54
C ALA A 977 -26.53 -35.69 6.78
N LEU A 978 -27.23 -36.58 7.49
CA LEU A 978 -28.10 -37.60 6.89
C LEU A 978 -29.38 -36.99 6.30
N ASN A 979 -30.02 -36.06 7.00
CA ASN A 979 -31.23 -35.39 6.54
C ASN A 979 -30.98 -34.55 5.27
N GLN A 980 -29.78 -33.97 5.12
CA GLN A 980 -29.37 -33.30 3.86
C GLN A 980 -29.27 -34.27 2.67
N VAL A 981 -28.98 -35.54 2.90
CA VAL A 981 -28.84 -36.57 1.85
C VAL A 981 -30.17 -37.22 1.50
N PHE A 982 -31.02 -37.47 2.49
CA PHE A 982 -32.24 -38.27 2.31
C PHE A 982 -33.51 -37.42 2.17
N CYS A 983 -33.57 -36.18 2.69
CA CYS A 983 -34.82 -35.39 2.70
C CYS A 983 -34.85 -34.20 1.70
N ASN A 984 -33.71 -33.80 1.12
CA ASN A 984 -33.66 -32.67 0.15
C ASN A 984 -33.82 -33.07 -1.33
N ASN A 985 -34.01 -34.36 -1.63
CA ASN A 985 -34.28 -34.81 -3.00
C ASN A 985 -35.77 -34.60 -3.33
N LYS A 986 -36.07 -33.60 -4.17
CA LYS A 986 -37.37 -33.47 -4.85
C LYS A 986 -37.55 -34.44 -6.02
N GLU A 987 -36.55 -35.24 -6.35
CA GLU A 987 -36.68 -36.31 -7.34
C GLU A 987 -36.87 -37.66 -6.65
N THR A 988 -38.11 -38.09 -6.65
CA THR A 988 -38.55 -39.45 -6.36
C THR A 988 -38.04 -40.39 -7.46
N GLN A 989 -36.95 -41.10 -7.19
CA GLN A 989 -36.78 -42.47 -7.68
C GLN A 989 -36.28 -43.38 -6.57
N PRO A 990 -36.82 -44.61 -6.44
CA PRO A 990 -36.39 -45.57 -5.44
C PRO A 990 -34.99 -46.09 -5.79
N ILE A 991 -34.05 -45.95 -4.86
CA ILE A 991 -32.77 -46.66 -4.91
C ILE A 991 -33.06 -48.11 -4.53
N ASN A 992 -33.23 -48.98 -5.53
CA ASN A 992 -33.23 -50.42 -5.34
C ASN A 992 -31.80 -50.90 -5.01
N GLU A 993 -31.73 -51.79 -4.02
CA GLU A 993 -30.65 -52.72 -3.68
C GLU A 993 -29.24 -52.13 -3.38
N ILE A 994 -28.98 -51.87 -2.09
CA ILE A 994 -27.62 -52.05 -1.54
C ILE A 994 -27.49 -53.54 -1.18
N LYS A 995 -26.93 -54.34 -2.09
CA LYS A 995 -26.46 -55.69 -1.76
C LYS A 995 -25.15 -55.58 -0.98
N HIS A 996 -25.13 -56.11 0.24
CA HIS A 996 -23.91 -56.41 0.99
C HIS A 996 -22.99 -57.34 0.17
N PRO A 997 -21.72 -57.00 -0.09
CA PRO A 997 -20.80 -57.91 -0.76
C PRO A 997 -20.02 -58.84 0.19
N TYR A 998 -20.48 -59.06 1.44
CA TYR A 998 -19.85 -60.04 2.33
C TYR A 998 -20.88 -60.80 3.17
N ARG A 999 -21.47 -61.83 2.57
CA ARG A 999 -21.93 -63.06 3.24
C ARG A 999 -21.77 -64.24 2.28
N LEU A 1000 -20.53 -64.72 2.17
CA LEU A 1000 -20.10 -66.11 2.32
C LEU A 1000 -18.58 -66.12 2.49
#